data_AF-A0A537KDL8-F1
#
_entry.id   AF-A0A537KDL8-F1
#
_cell.length_a   1.000
_cell.length_b   1.000
_cell.length_c   1.000
_cell.angle_alpha   90.00
_cell.angle_beta   90.00
_cell.angle_gamma   90.00
#
_symmetry.space_group_name_H-M   'P 1'
#
loop_
_entity.id
_entity.type
_entity.pdbx_description
1 polymer ?
#
loop_
_entity_poly.entity_id
_entity_poly.type
_entity_poly.pdbx_seq_one_letter_code
_entity_poly.pdbx_strand_id
1 'polypeptide(L)'
;MVAAQPVPPASRIEAEVQRARGLAKLGRFAEALSIAQALLGEVPENRDVLYLVAVSQRYLGRIADALRTLARFEAVHPDYGRLYQEFGHCYRAVGEADAAIKAYEQAVARNHTLSASWSALRDLYAARGRRVDADNAAAHVATLAKLPAEVVHATNLFLEGELYAAEQLVRRFLQTHGDHIEAMRLLAQIGVKLEILDDAEFLLESVLVFAPDYRAARYEYASVLVQRHKYLQAIEETNKLLQLEPRNPAYRTLYGNACGGLGRHEDALQVYRELLVDSPQAADLHLSIGHALKTLGRQGEAIECYRQAAAVRLRYGDAYWSLANLKTYRFPDEELASMRSQEATPATSLVDRYHLCFALGKALEDRGEYAESFRYYERGNAFKKSESRYKAELIERNTRLQKQVCTREFFAARRGFGCQRPDPIFIVGLPRAGSTLIEQILASHSQVEGTMELADIPRLVYQLQGREPDEARPRYPAVLAELNEEQLRALGERYLEDTRMFRAGKPFFIDKMPNNFRHIGLIHLILPNAKVIDARREPMACCFSNFKQLFASGQEFTYSFEDIGRYYRTYVELMGHWEGVLPGKVLRVQHENVVEDLEGNVRRILEFCGLEFEPACLEFYKTERSVRTASSEQVRQPIYKEGIDQWRNFEPWLGPLKEALGTQFDA
;
A
#
# COMPACT_ATOMS: atom_id res chain seq x y z
N MET A 1 2.23 -8.18 -24.76
CA MET A 1 3.42 -7.68 -25.45
C MET A 1 3.44 -6.19 -25.10
N VAL A 2 3.94 -5.84 -23.91
CA VAL A 2 3.77 -4.48 -23.37
C VAL A 2 4.58 -3.51 -24.23
N ALA A 3 3.91 -2.58 -24.89
CA ALA A 3 4.57 -1.46 -25.54
C ALA A 3 5.23 -0.60 -24.45
N ALA A 4 6.55 -0.40 -24.57
CA ALA A 4 7.29 0.51 -23.70
C ALA A 4 6.58 1.88 -23.67
N GLN A 5 6.26 2.38 -22.48
CA GLN A 5 5.75 3.74 -22.35
C GLN A 5 6.76 4.72 -22.96
N PRO A 6 6.32 5.74 -23.71
CA PRO A 6 7.22 6.69 -24.33
C PRO A 6 7.98 7.46 -23.25
N VAL A 7 9.31 7.45 -23.36
CA VAL A 7 10.20 8.25 -22.51
C VAL A 7 9.85 9.73 -22.75
N PRO A 8 9.56 10.51 -21.70
CA PRO A 8 9.31 11.95 -21.87
C PRO A 8 10.51 12.63 -22.53
N PRO A 9 10.31 13.72 -23.31
CA PRO A 9 11.41 14.40 -23.98
C PRO A 9 12.43 14.92 -22.96
N ALA A 10 13.71 14.66 -23.21
CA ALA A 10 14.79 15.04 -22.30
C ALA A 10 14.82 16.56 -22.08
N SER A 11 14.87 16.98 -20.82
CA SER A 11 14.99 18.40 -20.47
C SER A 11 16.35 18.96 -20.93
N ARG A 12 16.47 20.28 -21.07
CA ARG A 12 17.77 20.93 -21.37
C ARG A 12 18.85 20.52 -20.36
N ILE A 13 18.49 20.43 -19.07
CA ILE A 13 19.41 20.04 -17.99
C ILE A 13 19.88 18.60 -18.22
N GLU A 14 18.97 17.69 -18.55
CA GLU A 14 19.30 16.29 -18.82
C GLU A 14 20.24 16.13 -20.02
N ALA A 15 20.00 16.88 -21.10
CA ALA A 15 20.87 16.88 -22.28
C ALA A 15 22.30 17.35 -21.94
N GLU A 16 22.45 18.41 -21.15
CA GLU A 16 23.77 18.91 -20.72
C GLU A 16 24.45 17.96 -19.73
N VAL A 17 23.70 17.30 -18.83
CA VAL A 17 24.24 16.24 -17.96
C VAL A 17 24.78 15.07 -18.80
N GLN A 18 24.06 14.63 -19.84
CA GLN A 18 24.55 13.58 -20.73
C GLN A 18 25.79 14.01 -21.50
N ARG A 19 25.87 15.26 -21.94
CA ARG A 19 27.05 15.83 -22.60
C ARG A 19 28.26 15.83 -21.66
N ALA A 20 28.11 16.32 -20.44
CA ALA A 20 29.18 16.31 -19.43
C ALA A 20 29.64 14.87 -19.10
N ARG A 21 28.69 13.92 -18.97
CA ARG A 21 28.98 12.49 -18.78
C ARG A 21 29.75 11.91 -19.96
N GLY A 22 29.40 12.28 -21.19
CA GLY A 22 30.13 11.89 -22.41
C GLY A 22 31.58 12.39 -22.41
N LEU A 23 31.80 13.64 -22.05
CA LEU A 23 33.15 14.23 -21.92
C LEU A 23 33.98 13.52 -20.84
N ALA A 24 33.39 13.23 -19.68
CA ALA A 24 34.06 12.50 -18.61
C ALA A 24 34.46 11.08 -19.05
N LYS A 25 33.61 10.38 -19.81
CA LYS A 25 33.94 9.06 -20.40
C LYS A 25 35.14 9.14 -21.38
N LEU A 26 35.31 10.27 -22.07
CA LEU A 26 36.45 10.54 -22.95
C LEU A 26 37.69 11.05 -22.20
N GLY A 27 37.66 11.13 -20.86
CA GLY A 27 38.76 11.65 -20.05
C GLY A 27 38.88 13.18 -20.05
N ARG A 28 37.93 13.90 -20.67
CA ARG A 28 37.92 15.37 -20.77
C ARG A 28 37.31 16.01 -19.52
N PHE A 29 37.92 15.74 -18.36
CA PHE A 29 37.35 16.10 -17.06
C PHE A 29 37.29 17.62 -16.80
N ALA A 30 38.21 18.42 -17.35
CA ALA A 30 38.14 19.88 -17.23
C ALA A 30 36.88 20.46 -17.88
N GLU A 31 36.52 19.96 -19.05
CA GLU A 31 35.34 20.42 -19.78
C GLU A 31 34.05 19.86 -19.16
N ALA A 32 34.06 18.59 -18.75
CA ALA A 32 32.97 18.01 -17.99
C ALA A 32 32.69 18.79 -16.69
N LEU A 33 33.75 19.18 -15.97
CA LEU A 33 33.64 19.99 -14.76
C LEU A 33 33.04 21.37 -15.05
N SER A 34 33.46 22.03 -16.13
CA SER A 34 32.94 23.34 -16.51
C SER A 34 31.44 23.31 -16.77
N ILE A 35 30.95 22.31 -17.53
CA ILE A 35 29.51 22.14 -17.79
C ILE A 35 28.77 21.81 -16.49
N ALA A 36 29.27 20.85 -15.71
CA ALA A 36 28.61 20.43 -14.48
C ALA A 36 28.57 21.55 -13.42
N GLN A 37 29.60 22.39 -13.32
CA GLN A 37 29.61 23.54 -12.40
C GLN A 37 28.62 24.62 -12.82
N ALA A 38 28.46 24.88 -14.11
CA ALA A 38 27.44 25.80 -14.60
C ALA A 38 26.03 25.31 -14.23
N LEU A 39 25.76 24.02 -14.45
CA LEU A 39 24.50 23.39 -14.05
C LEU A 39 24.27 23.41 -12.54
N LEU A 40 25.33 23.29 -11.73
CA LEU A 40 25.20 23.29 -10.27
C LEU A 40 24.69 24.64 -9.72
N GLY A 41 24.84 25.74 -10.48
CA GLY A 41 24.24 27.02 -10.15
C GLY A 41 22.72 27.06 -10.39
N GLU A 42 22.23 26.32 -11.39
CA GLU A 42 20.80 26.23 -11.75
C GLU A 42 20.08 25.16 -10.93
N VAL A 43 20.72 24.00 -10.73
CA VAL A 43 20.17 22.82 -10.04
C VAL A 43 21.09 22.37 -8.91
N PRO A 44 21.14 23.12 -7.79
CA PRO A 44 22.10 22.93 -6.71
C PRO A 44 22.02 21.58 -6.01
N GLU A 45 20.89 20.90 -6.11
CA GLU A 45 20.59 19.64 -5.43
C GLU A 45 20.53 18.46 -6.42
N ASN A 46 20.87 18.66 -7.70
CA ASN A 46 20.80 17.57 -8.67
C ASN A 46 21.91 16.53 -8.46
N ARG A 47 21.49 15.27 -8.25
CA ARG A 47 22.35 14.11 -7.98
C ARG A 47 23.44 13.91 -9.03
N ASP A 48 23.07 13.90 -10.31
CA ASP A 48 23.98 13.60 -11.41
C ASP A 48 25.01 14.71 -11.62
N VAL A 49 24.59 15.97 -11.43
CA VAL A 49 25.48 17.15 -11.50
C VAL A 49 26.51 17.11 -10.37
N LEU A 50 26.07 16.93 -9.12
CA LEU A 50 26.96 16.82 -7.95
C LEU A 50 27.96 15.69 -8.12
N TYR A 51 27.51 14.52 -8.60
CA TYR A 51 28.38 13.39 -8.90
C TYR A 51 29.43 13.72 -9.97
N LEU A 52 29.04 14.32 -11.09
CA LEU A 52 29.95 14.69 -12.18
C LEU A 52 31.00 15.73 -11.75
N VAL A 53 30.60 16.71 -10.93
CA VAL A 53 31.52 17.69 -10.35
C VAL A 53 32.57 16.99 -9.48
N ALA A 54 32.14 16.15 -8.53
CA ALA A 54 33.04 15.46 -7.61
C ALA A 54 34.02 14.52 -8.35
N VAL A 55 33.51 13.72 -9.29
CA VAL A 55 34.33 12.83 -10.13
C VAL A 55 35.37 13.63 -10.91
N SER A 56 34.95 14.71 -11.58
CA SER A 56 35.86 15.52 -12.40
C SER A 56 36.91 16.24 -11.55
N GLN A 57 36.54 16.76 -10.39
CA GLN A 57 37.48 17.33 -9.41
C GLN A 57 38.53 16.30 -8.98
N ARG A 58 38.12 15.06 -8.67
CA ARG A 58 39.03 13.97 -8.31
C ARG A 58 40.03 13.66 -9.42
N TYR A 59 39.56 13.48 -10.66
CA TYR A 59 40.44 13.20 -11.80
C TYR A 59 41.37 14.37 -12.16
N LEU A 60 41.01 15.61 -11.80
CA LEU A 60 41.87 16.78 -11.94
C LEU A 60 42.81 17.00 -10.74
N GLY A 61 42.88 16.05 -9.80
CA GLY A 61 43.72 16.13 -8.61
C GLY A 61 43.22 17.11 -7.54
N ARG A 62 42.03 17.69 -7.70
CA ARG A 62 41.41 18.65 -6.76
C ARG A 62 40.66 17.89 -5.66
N ILE A 63 41.37 17.03 -4.91
CA ILE A 63 40.75 16.10 -3.96
C ILE A 63 40.00 16.84 -2.83
N ALA A 64 40.57 17.92 -2.31
CA ALA A 64 39.92 18.73 -1.28
C ALA A 64 38.60 19.34 -1.76
N ASP A 65 38.53 19.76 -3.03
CA ASP A 65 37.31 20.29 -3.64
C ASP A 65 36.28 19.16 -3.83
N ALA A 66 36.72 17.99 -4.28
CA ALA A 66 35.88 16.81 -4.44
C ALA A 66 35.23 16.41 -3.11
N LEU A 67 35.99 16.32 -2.01
CA LEU A 67 35.45 16.00 -0.69
C LEU A 67 34.42 17.02 -0.20
N ARG A 68 34.60 18.32 -0.47
CA ARG A 68 33.59 19.35 -0.14
C ARG A 68 32.32 19.19 -0.97
N THR A 69 32.45 18.91 -2.26
CA THR A 69 31.29 18.59 -3.12
C THR A 69 30.56 17.34 -2.63
N LEU A 70 31.30 16.29 -2.27
CA LEU A 70 30.74 15.03 -1.77
C LEU A 70 30.02 15.23 -0.42
N ALA A 71 30.54 16.06 0.49
CA ALA A 71 29.85 16.38 1.74
C ALA A 71 28.51 17.11 1.51
N ARG A 72 28.47 18.03 0.54
CA ARG A 72 27.21 18.65 0.10
C ARG A 72 26.29 17.62 -0.56
N PHE A 73 26.84 16.71 -1.34
CA PHE A 73 26.09 15.68 -2.03
C PHE A 73 25.45 14.69 -1.05
N GLU A 74 26.17 14.28 -0.01
CA GLU A 74 25.67 13.45 1.08
C GLU A 74 24.50 14.09 1.83
N ALA A 75 24.54 15.40 2.05
CA ALA A 75 23.47 16.12 2.73
C ALA A 75 22.13 16.09 1.97
N VAL A 76 22.16 15.87 0.65
CA VAL A 76 20.97 15.89 -0.21
C VAL A 76 20.58 14.49 -0.68
N HIS A 77 21.55 13.61 -0.95
CA HIS A 77 21.34 12.25 -1.49
C HIS A 77 22.13 11.18 -0.70
N PRO A 78 21.82 10.97 0.59
CA PRO A 78 22.59 10.06 1.46
C PRO A 78 22.46 8.57 1.11
N ASP A 79 21.54 8.20 0.21
CA ASP A 79 21.29 6.81 -0.16
C ASP A 79 21.98 6.40 -1.48
N TYR A 80 22.60 7.34 -2.21
CA TYR A 80 23.24 7.05 -3.50
C TYR A 80 24.56 6.30 -3.31
N GLY A 81 24.65 5.05 -3.76
CA GLY A 81 25.81 4.18 -3.45
C GLY A 81 27.13 4.70 -4.02
N ARG A 82 27.08 5.26 -5.23
CA ARG A 82 28.26 5.82 -5.91
C ARG A 82 28.85 7.06 -5.24
N LEU A 83 28.08 7.80 -4.43
CA LEU A 83 28.60 8.90 -3.61
C LEU A 83 29.75 8.39 -2.72
N TYR A 84 29.48 7.32 -1.96
CA TYR A 84 30.43 6.75 -1.01
C TYR A 84 31.61 6.07 -1.71
N GLN A 85 31.39 5.51 -2.90
CA GLN A 85 32.49 5.04 -3.73
C GLN A 85 33.45 6.17 -4.08
N GLU A 86 32.95 7.36 -4.45
CA GLU A 86 33.80 8.50 -4.75
C GLU A 86 34.52 9.07 -3.52
N PHE A 87 33.88 9.04 -2.34
CA PHE A 87 34.59 9.29 -1.07
C PHE A 87 35.75 8.31 -0.90
N GLY A 88 35.52 7.02 -1.11
CA GLY A 88 36.55 5.97 -1.04
C GLY A 88 37.69 6.21 -2.03
N HIS A 89 37.40 6.64 -3.25
CA HIS A 89 38.43 6.98 -4.25
C HIS A 89 39.23 8.21 -3.83
N CYS A 90 38.58 9.24 -3.28
CA CYS A 90 39.25 10.45 -2.79
C CYS A 90 40.17 10.13 -1.61
N TYR A 91 39.70 9.38 -0.61
CA TYR A 91 40.51 9.00 0.56
C TYR A 91 41.70 8.13 0.19
N ARG A 92 41.56 7.20 -0.77
CA ARG A 92 42.70 6.46 -1.33
C ARG A 92 43.74 7.39 -1.97
N ALA A 93 43.30 8.40 -2.71
CA ALA A 93 44.20 9.33 -3.39
C ALA A 93 45.06 10.16 -2.43
N VAL A 94 44.56 10.42 -1.21
CA VAL A 94 45.31 11.14 -0.15
C VAL A 94 45.98 10.21 0.87
N GLY A 95 45.91 8.89 0.68
CA GLY A 95 46.56 7.91 1.56
C GLY A 95 45.79 7.56 2.84
N GLU A 96 44.55 8.02 2.99
CA GLU A 96 43.71 7.80 4.16
C GLU A 96 42.98 6.44 4.09
N ALA A 97 43.74 5.35 4.30
CA ALA A 97 43.24 3.98 4.08
C ALA A 97 42.02 3.61 4.94
N ASP A 98 41.96 4.03 6.20
CA ASP A 98 40.84 3.65 7.09
C ASP A 98 39.56 4.41 6.75
N ALA A 99 39.66 5.68 6.35
CA ALA A 99 38.53 6.45 5.84
C ALA A 99 38.04 5.88 4.50
N ALA A 100 38.97 5.45 3.63
CA ALA A 100 38.63 4.79 2.38
C ALA A 100 37.87 3.48 2.60
N ILE A 101 38.32 2.61 3.51
CA ILE A 101 37.63 1.36 3.87
C ILE A 101 36.19 1.66 4.28
N LYS A 102 35.99 2.58 5.24
CA LYS A 102 34.65 2.95 5.71
C LYS A 102 33.77 3.44 4.57
N ALA A 103 34.30 4.31 3.70
CA ALA A 103 33.55 4.82 2.56
C ALA A 103 33.17 3.71 1.56
N TYR A 104 34.07 2.78 1.24
CA TYR A 104 33.70 1.65 0.38
C TYR A 104 32.73 0.67 1.04
N GLU A 105 32.85 0.41 2.34
CA GLU A 105 31.87 -0.37 3.12
C GLU A 105 30.48 0.26 3.00
N GLN A 106 30.38 1.59 3.16
CA GLN A 106 29.13 2.33 2.97
C GLN A 106 28.61 2.26 1.53
N ALA A 107 29.50 2.26 0.53
CA ALA A 107 29.15 2.17 -0.88
C ALA A 107 28.54 0.81 -1.22
N VAL A 108 29.19 -0.30 -0.83
CA VAL A 108 28.74 -1.66 -1.17
C VAL A 108 27.52 -2.09 -0.36
N ALA A 109 27.33 -1.51 0.84
CA ALA A 109 26.12 -1.71 1.63
C ALA A 109 24.86 -1.13 0.94
N ARG A 110 24.99 -0.01 0.23
CA ARG A 110 23.89 0.60 -0.55
C ARG A 110 23.76 0.01 -1.94
N ASN A 111 24.90 -0.27 -2.58
CA ASN A 111 24.95 -0.82 -3.92
C ASN A 111 26.01 -1.93 -4.02
N HIS A 112 25.56 -3.17 -3.85
CA HIS A 112 26.43 -4.34 -3.85
C HIS A 112 27.01 -4.70 -5.23
N THR A 113 26.61 -4.00 -6.31
CA THR A 113 27.11 -4.23 -7.67
C THR A 113 28.39 -3.45 -8.01
N LEU A 114 28.85 -2.59 -7.08
CA LEU A 114 30.03 -1.74 -7.27
C LEU A 114 31.34 -2.56 -7.21
N SER A 115 31.69 -3.22 -8.31
CA SER A 115 32.88 -4.08 -8.42
C SER A 115 34.20 -3.35 -8.10
N ALA A 116 34.28 -2.04 -8.40
CA ALA A 116 35.45 -1.24 -8.07
C ALA A 116 35.63 -1.06 -6.56
N SER A 117 34.52 -0.84 -5.83
CA SER A 117 34.50 -0.75 -4.37
C SER A 117 34.88 -2.08 -3.73
N TRP A 118 34.33 -3.20 -4.19
CA TRP A 118 34.71 -4.53 -3.68
C TRP A 118 36.18 -4.87 -3.93
N SER A 119 36.71 -4.52 -5.10
CA SER A 119 38.14 -4.71 -5.40
C SER A 119 39.02 -3.85 -4.49
N ALA A 120 38.63 -2.59 -4.27
CA ALA A 120 39.33 -1.70 -3.35
C ALA A 120 39.30 -2.22 -1.91
N LEU A 121 38.15 -2.72 -1.43
CA LEU A 121 38.01 -3.32 -0.11
C LEU A 121 38.90 -4.55 0.05
N ARG A 122 38.89 -5.47 -0.91
CA ARG A 122 39.78 -6.65 -0.92
C ARG A 122 41.23 -6.24 -0.72
N ASP A 123 41.71 -5.30 -1.52
CA ASP A 123 43.12 -4.88 -1.49
C ASP A 123 43.48 -4.16 -0.18
N LEU A 124 42.60 -3.27 0.29
CA LEU A 124 42.80 -2.51 1.53
C LEU A 124 42.72 -3.42 2.78
N TYR A 125 41.79 -4.37 2.82
CA TYR A 125 41.70 -5.36 3.89
C TYR A 125 42.92 -6.28 3.93
N ALA A 126 43.39 -6.75 2.78
CA ALA A 126 44.59 -7.56 2.69
C ALA A 126 45.82 -6.80 3.21
N ALA A 127 45.97 -5.52 2.83
CA ALA A 127 47.05 -4.67 3.31
C ALA A 127 46.99 -4.41 4.84
N ARG A 128 45.80 -4.45 5.44
CA ARG A 128 45.58 -4.32 6.90
C ARG A 128 45.58 -5.66 7.66
N GLY A 129 45.82 -6.77 6.98
CA GLY A 129 45.81 -8.11 7.60
C GLY A 129 44.41 -8.65 7.95
N ARG A 130 43.33 -7.99 7.50
CA ARG A 130 41.93 -8.43 7.68
C ARG A 130 41.57 -9.52 6.67
N ARG A 131 42.16 -10.71 6.82
CA ARG A 131 42.06 -11.80 5.82
C ARG A 131 40.63 -12.24 5.52
N VAL A 132 39.81 -12.45 6.56
CA VAL A 132 38.41 -12.89 6.39
C VAL A 132 37.60 -11.88 5.57
N ASP A 133 37.76 -10.58 5.85
CA ASP A 133 37.05 -9.53 5.12
C ASP A 133 37.56 -9.39 3.68
N ALA A 134 38.87 -9.59 3.46
CA ALA A 134 39.46 -9.60 2.12
C ALA A 134 38.93 -10.77 1.28
N ASP A 135 38.82 -11.97 1.87
CA ASP A 135 38.29 -13.16 1.21
C ASP A 135 36.80 -12.99 0.88
N ASN A 136 36.02 -12.40 1.79
CA ASN A 136 34.61 -12.05 1.55
C ASN A 136 34.48 -11.05 0.39
N ALA A 137 35.27 -9.98 0.40
CA ALA A 137 35.27 -9.00 -0.70
C ALA A 137 35.68 -9.64 -2.04
N ALA A 138 36.65 -10.55 -2.02
CA ALA A 138 37.05 -11.31 -3.21
C ALA A 138 35.93 -12.22 -3.74
N ALA A 139 35.17 -12.87 -2.86
CA ALA A 139 34.01 -13.68 -3.23
C ALA A 139 32.91 -12.85 -3.90
N HIS A 140 32.67 -11.62 -3.45
CA HIS A 140 31.75 -10.69 -4.11
C HIS A 140 32.24 -10.29 -5.50
N VAL A 141 33.51 -9.93 -5.67
CA VAL A 141 34.09 -9.65 -7.00
C VAL A 141 33.92 -10.85 -7.93
N ALA A 142 34.22 -12.06 -7.45
CA ALA A 142 34.09 -13.28 -8.25
C ALA A 142 32.64 -13.58 -8.62
N THR A 143 31.68 -13.29 -7.75
CA THR A 143 30.25 -13.45 -8.01
C THR A 143 29.79 -12.48 -9.10
N LEU A 144 30.14 -11.19 -8.99
CA LEU A 144 29.79 -10.19 -9.99
C LEU A 144 30.41 -10.51 -11.36
N ALA A 145 31.64 -11.04 -11.39
CA ALA A 145 32.31 -11.42 -12.63
C ALA A 145 31.66 -12.62 -13.35
N LYS A 146 30.89 -13.46 -12.65
CA LYS A 146 30.14 -14.57 -13.24
C LYS A 146 28.79 -14.15 -13.84
N LEU A 147 28.26 -13.00 -13.42
CA LEU A 147 26.98 -12.49 -13.92
C LEU A 147 27.18 -11.78 -15.28
N PRO A 148 26.18 -11.84 -16.18
CA PRO A 148 26.19 -11.04 -17.39
C PRO A 148 26.30 -9.55 -17.07
N ALA A 149 27.11 -8.82 -17.85
CA ALA A 149 27.37 -7.40 -17.62
C ALA A 149 26.08 -6.55 -17.67
N GLU A 150 25.13 -6.93 -18.53
CA GLU A 150 23.81 -6.33 -18.65
C GLU A 150 23.00 -6.49 -17.37
N VAL A 151 23.04 -7.67 -16.75
CA VAL A 151 22.33 -7.95 -15.49
C VAL A 151 22.96 -7.15 -14.36
N VAL A 152 24.29 -7.15 -14.24
CA VAL A 152 24.99 -6.32 -13.24
C VAL A 152 24.67 -4.84 -13.42
N HIS A 153 24.63 -4.35 -14.67
CA HIS A 153 24.30 -2.96 -14.95
C HIS A 153 22.84 -2.63 -14.63
N ALA A 154 21.90 -3.53 -14.94
CA ALA A 154 20.49 -3.36 -14.60
C ALA A 154 20.30 -3.36 -13.08
N THR A 155 20.95 -4.26 -12.34
CA THR A 155 20.91 -4.28 -10.87
C THR A 155 21.50 -3.00 -10.29
N ASN A 156 22.60 -2.47 -10.85
CA ASN A 156 23.13 -1.16 -10.45
C ASN A 156 22.07 -0.07 -10.62
N LEU A 157 21.42 0.01 -11.78
CA LEU A 157 20.38 1.03 -12.04
C LEU A 157 19.22 0.90 -11.05
N PHE A 158 18.77 -0.33 -10.77
CA PHE A 158 17.72 -0.60 -9.79
C PHE A 158 18.08 -0.10 -8.39
N LEU A 159 19.29 -0.41 -7.91
CA LEU A 159 19.75 0.01 -6.58
C LEU A 159 19.94 1.53 -6.46
N GLU A 160 20.20 2.23 -7.56
CA GLU A 160 20.29 3.69 -7.58
C GLU A 160 18.93 4.39 -7.84
N GLY A 161 17.83 3.63 -7.86
CA GLY A 161 16.46 4.14 -8.04
C GLY A 161 16.03 4.38 -9.49
N GLU A 162 16.85 4.03 -10.48
CA GLU A 162 16.58 4.19 -11.92
C GLU A 162 15.73 3.04 -12.47
N LEU A 163 14.53 2.86 -11.91
CA LEU A 163 13.68 1.68 -12.11
C LEU A 163 13.36 1.41 -13.60
N TYR A 164 12.96 2.43 -14.36
CA TYR A 164 12.60 2.27 -15.77
C TYR A 164 13.80 1.92 -16.66
N ALA A 165 14.96 2.53 -16.41
CA ALA A 165 16.18 2.21 -17.15
C ALA A 165 16.64 0.77 -16.84
N ALA A 166 16.56 0.36 -15.57
CA ALA A 166 16.82 -1.01 -15.15
C ALA A 166 15.87 -2.01 -15.83
N GLU A 167 14.57 -1.70 -15.84
CA GLU A 167 13.53 -2.51 -16.48
C GLU A 167 13.80 -2.73 -17.96
N GLN A 168 14.04 -1.65 -18.71
CA GLN A 168 14.31 -1.72 -20.15
C GLN A 168 15.55 -2.57 -20.46
N LEU A 169 16.59 -2.46 -19.64
CA LEU A 169 17.82 -3.22 -19.83
C LEU A 169 17.60 -4.71 -19.55
N VAL A 170 17.02 -5.04 -18.39
CA VAL A 170 16.81 -6.44 -18.00
C VAL A 170 15.76 -7.14 -18.88
N ARG A 171 14.70 -6.45 -19.32
CA ARG A 171 13.72 -7.01 -20.26
C ARG A 171 14.34 -7.34 -21.60
N ARG A 172 15.17 -6.45 -22.16
CA ARG A 172 15.90 -6.73 -23.42
C ARG A 172 16.83 -7.93 -23.28
N PHE A 173 17.51 -8.06 -22.15
CA PHE A 173 18.34 -9.22 -21.87
C PHE A 173 17.50 -10.52 -21.85
N LEU A 174 16.38 -10.51 -21.12
CA LEU A 174 15.46 -11.65 -21.00
C LEU A 174 14.78 -12.04 -22.32
N GLN A 175 14.65 -11.14 -23.30
CA GLN A 175 14.13 -11.51 -24.63
C GLN A 175 15.01 -12.55 -25.35
N THR A 176 16.30 -12.61 -24.99
CA THR A 176 17.27 -13.56 -25.57
C THR A 176 17.70 -14.64 -24.58
N HIS A 177 17.45 -14.44 -23.28
CA HIS A 177 17.85 -15.34 -22.18
C HIS A 177 16.69 -15.50 -21.18
N GLY A 178 15.55 -16.03 -21.66
CA GLY A 178 14.29 -16.00 -20.92
C GLY A 178 14.25 -16.78 -19.60
N ASP A 179 15.21 -17.67 -19.38
CA ASP A 179 15.36 -18.54 -18.20
C ASP A 179 16.47 -18.07 -17.24
N HIS A 180 17.08 -16.90 -17.47
CA HIS A 180 18.17 -16.41 -16.62
C HIS A 180 17.65 -15.96 -15.25
N ILE A 181 17.85 -16.81 -14.24
CA ILE A 181 17.32 -16.70 -12.88
C ILE A 181 17.49 -15.29 -12.26
N GLU A 182 18.71 -14.74 -12.20
CA GLU A 182 18.93 -13.44 -11.56
C GLU A 182 18.30 -12.27 -12.33
N ALA A 183 18.11 -12.42 -13.64
CA ALA A 183 17.48 -11.39 -14.46
C ALA A 183 15.97 -11.40 -14.26
N MET A 184 15.36 -12.59 -14.17
CA MET A 184 13.95 -12.75 -13.84
C MET A 184 13.65 -12.23 -12.44
N ARG A 185 14.48 -12.59 -11.46
CA ARG A 185 14.37 -12.09 -10.08
C ARG A 185 14.50 -10.57 -10.01
N LEU A 186 15.48 -9.98 -10.70
CA LEU A 186 15.61 -8.52 -10.77
C LEU A 186 14.38 -7.87 -11.40
N LEU A 187 13.84 -8.42 -12.49
CA LEU A 187 12.64 -7.89 -13.11
C LEU A 187 11.43 -8.00 -12.18
N ALA A 188 11.34 -9.05 -11.36
CA ALA A 188 10.31 -9.17 -10.33
C ALA A 188 10.46 -8.11 -9.23
N GLN A 189 11.68 -7.86 -8.74
CA GLN A 189 11.95 -6.80 -7.77
C GLN A 189 11.59 -5.41 -8.30
N ILE A 190 11.88 -5.14 -9.58
CA ILE A 190 11.44 -3.92 -10.27
C ILE A 190 9.92 -3.88 -10.33
N GLY A 191 9.26 -4.99 -10.69
CA GLY A 191 7.80 -5.12 -10.70
C GLY A 191 7.18 -4.77 -9.35
N VAL A 192 7.73 -5.25 -8.24
CA VAL A 192 7.28 -4.89 -6.89
C VAL A 192 7.41 -3.39 -6.62
N LYS A 193 8.54 -2.77 -6.99
CA LYS A 193 8.73 -1.31 -6.81
C LYS A 193 7.79 -0.46 -7.68
N LEU A 194 7.37 -1.00 -8.83
CA LEU A 194 6.41 -0.37 -9.73
C LEU A 194 4.95 -0.78 -9.45
N GLU A 195 4.71 -1.54 -8.37
CA GLU A 195 3.40 -2.09 -7.98
C GLU A 195 2.75 -3.02 -9.03
N ILE A 196 3.55 -3.60 -9.92
CA ILE A 196 3.16 -4.60 -10.92
C ILE A 196 3.32 -6.00 -10.31
N LEU A 197 2.49 -6.31 -9.31
CA LEU A 197 2.64 -7.52 -8.49
C LEU A 197 2.35 -8.82 -9.23
N ASP A 198 1.55 -8.80 -10.31
CA ASP A 198 1.29 -9.98 -11.13
C ASP A 198 2.51 -10.52 -11.85
N ASP A 199 3.22 -9.62 -12.54
CA ASP A 199 4.44 -9.96 -13.25
C ASP A 199 5.50 -10.41 -12.23
N ALA A 200 5.60 -9.74 -11.09
CA ALA A 200 6.52 -10.11 -10.02
C ALA A 200 6.23 -11.52 -9.49
N GLU A 201 4.97 -11.85 -9.21
CA GLU A 201 4.56 -13.18 -8.76
C GLU A 201 4.95 -14.25 -9.78
N PHE A 202 4.55 -14.06 -11.05
CA PHE A 202 4.81 -15.01 -12.12
C PHE A 202 6.31 -15.26 -12.35
N LEU A 203 7.11 -14.19 -12.33
CA LEU A 203 8.56 -14.28 -12.50
C LEU A 203 9.21 -15.03 -11.34
N LEU A 204 8.80 -14.76 -10.10
CA LEU A 204 9.35 -15.42 -8.91
C LEU A 204 8.92 -16.88 -8.81
N GLU A 205 7.66 -17.18 -9.13
CA GLU A 205 7.18 -18.56 -9.27
C GLU A 205 8.03 -19.32 -10.29
N SER A 206 8.27 -18.72 -11.47
CA SER A 206 9.10 -19.31 -12.52
C SER A 206 10.55 -19.52 -12.07
N VAL A 207 11.14 -18.57 -11.33
CA VAL A 207 12.47 -18.72 -10.74
C VAL A 207 12.52 -19.95 -9.83
N LEU A 208 11.50 -20.19 -9.02
CA LEU A 208 11.43 -21.35 -8.12
C LEU A 208 11.18 -22.68 -8.84
N VAL A 209 10.66 -22.65 -10.07
CA VAL A 209 10.64 -23.84 -10.94
C VAL A 209 12.06 -24.19 -11.39
N PHE A 210 12.87 -23.22 -11.78
CA PHE A 210 14.26 -23.45 -12.22
C PHE A 210 15.23 -23.70 -11.07
N ALA A 211 15.03 -23.05 -9.93
CA ALA A 211 15.87 -23.16 -8.75
C ALA A 211 15.03 -23.29 -7.47
N PRO A 212 14.48 -24.48 -7.18
CA PRO A 212 13.61 -24.71 -6.03
C PRO A 212 14.28 -24.31 -4.70
N ASP A 213 15.56 -24.56 -4.51
CA ASP A 213 16.22 -24.27 -3.23
C ASP A 213 16.67 -22.80 -3.08
N TYR A 214 16.29 -21.92 -4.02
CA TYR A 214 16.70 -20.52 -3.98
C TYR A 214 15.92 -19.71 -2.93
N ARG A 215 16.47 -19.70 -1.72
CA ARG A 215 15.85 -19.07 -0.53
C ARG A 215 15.49 -17.60 -0.72
N ALA A 216 16.36 -16.80 -1.35
CA ALA A 216 16.11 -15.37 -1.54
C ALA A 216 14.90 -15.12 -2.46
N ALA A 217 14.81 -15.86 -3.58
CA ALA A 217 13.66 -15.81 -4.46
C ALA A 217 12.38 -16.32 -3.78
N ARG A 218 12.46 -17.36 -2.94
CA ARG A 218 11.30 -17.87 -2.19
C ARG A 218 10.77 -16.88 -1.16
N TYR A 219 11.67 -16.17 -0.47
CA TYR A 219 11.27 -15.09 0.44
C TYR A 219 10.56 -13.96 -0.29
N GLU A 220 11.12 -13.51 -1.42
CA GLU A 220 10.51 -12.48 -2.27
C GLU A 220 9.15 -12.93 -2.81
N TYR A 221 9.04 -14.20 -3.25
CA TYR A 221 7.78 -14.78 -3.72
C TYR A 221 6.71 -14.75 -2.64
N ALA A 222 7.03 -15.25 -1.44
CA ALA A 222 6.11 -15.23 -0.31
C ALA A 222 5.71 -13.79 0.11
N SER A 223 6.64 -12.83 0.01
CA SER A 223 6.34 -11.40 0.23
C SER A 223 5.35 -10.84 -0.79
N VAL A 224 5.52 -11.16 -2.07
CA VAL A 224 4.57 -10.79 -3.13
C VAL A 224 3.21 -11.44 -2.88
N LEU A 225 3.17 -12.71 -2.49
CA LEU A 225 1.92 -13.40 -2.15
C LEU A 225 1.17 -12.70 -1.00
N VAL A 226 1.86 -12.22 0.04
CA VAL A 226 1.25 -11.42 1.11
C VAL A 226 0.67 -10.11 0.58
N GLN A 227 1.43 -9.36 -0.23
CA GLN A 227 0.97 -8.11 -0.84
C GLN A 227 -0.22 -8.31 -1.77
N ARG A 228 -0.32 -9.50 -2.38
CA ARG A 228 -1.43 -9.93 -3.23
C ARG A 228 -2.58 -10.57 -2.47
N HIS A 229 -2.54 -10.58 -1.14
CA HIS A 229 -3.55 -11.20 -0.27
C HIS A 229 -3.71 -12.72 -0.45
N LYS A 230 -2.72 -13.41 -1.04
CA LYS A 230 -2.64 -14.86 -1.22
C LYS A 230 -2.00 -15.53 0.01
N TYR A 231 -2.61 -15.32 1.17
CA TYR A 231 -1.98 -15.61 2.45
C TYR A 231 -1.72 -17.10 2.71
N LEU A 232 -2.57 -18.01 2.23
CA LEU A 232 -2.32 -19.46 2.38
C LEU A 232 -1.06 -19.89 1.65
N GLN A 233 -0.92 -19.51 0.38
CA GLN A 233 0.28 -19.79 -0.41
C GLN A 233 1.51 -19.13 0.23
N ALA A 234 1.37 -17.91 0.76
CA ALA A 234 2.46 -17.25 1.48
C ALA A 234 2.91 -18.05 2.71
N ILE A 235 1.98 -18.63 3.49
CA ILE A 235 2.30 -19.48 4.64
C ILE A 235 3.01 -20.75 4.19
N GLU A 236 2.54 -21.42 3.14
CA GLU A 236 3.18 -22.63 2.61
C GLU A 236 4.64 -22.36 2.22
N GLU A 237 4.87 -21.28 1.48
CA GLU A 237 6.21 -20.87 1.03
C GLU A 237 7.10 -20.43 2.18
N THR A 238 6.54 -19.71 3.16
CA THR A 238 7.27 -19.27 4.35
C THR A 238 7.62 -20.45 5.27
N ASN A 239 6.75 -21.45 5.39
CA ASN A 239 7.04 -22.65 6.18
C ASN A 239 8.23 -23.45 5.62
N LYS A 240 8.38 -23.51 4.29
CA LYS A 240 9.57 -24.12 3.65
C LYS A 240 10.85 -23.39 4.06
N LEU A 241 10.80 -22.06 4.19
CA LEU A 241 11.94 -21.25 4.67
C LEU A 241 12.20 -21.46 6.17
N LEU A 242 11.16 -21.49 6.99
CA LEU A 242 11.26 -21.69 8.44
C LEU A 242 11.76 -23.10 8.82
N GLN A 243 11.53 -24.11 7.98
CA GLN A 243 12.12 -25.44 8.18
C GLN A 243 13.66 -25.41 8.10
N LEU A 244 14.22 -24.53 7.27
CA LEU A 244 15.66 -24.39 7.08
C LEU A 244 16.28 -23.46 8.13
N GLU A 245 15.61 -22.35 8.42
CA GLU A 245 16.08 -21.34 9.37
C GLU A 245 14.95 -20.92 10.33
N PRO A 246 14.64 -21.73 11.35
CA PRO A 246 13.47 -21.52 12.23
C PRO A 246 13.49 -20.19 13.00
N ARG A 247 14.68 -19.63 13.22
CA ARG A 247 14.88 -18.39 13.97
C ARG A 247 15.08 -17.17 13.09
N ASN A 248 14.98 -17.30 11.76
CA ASN A 248 15.17 -16.18 10.85
C ASN A 248 14.05 -15.13 11.05
N PRO A 249 14.38 -13.88 11.45
CA PRO A 249 13.37 -12.89 11.81
C PRO A 249 12.53 -12.45 10.61
N ALA A 250 13.10 -12.40 9.40
CA ALA A 250 12.39 -12.00 8.20
C ALA A 250 11.31 -13.03 7.82
N TYR A 251 11.62 -14.33 7.95
CA TYR A 251 10.68 -15.41 7.64
C TYR A 251 9.55 -15.46 8.67
N ARG A 252 9.88 -15.31 9.96
CA ARG A 252 8.88 -15.25 11.04
C ARG A 252 7.95 -14.04 10.88
N THR A 253 8.50 -12.88 10.53
CA THR A 253 7.69 -11.67 10.27
C THR A 253 6.71 -11.91 9.12
N LEU A 254 7.17 -12.51 8.02
CA LEU A 254 6.33 -12.81 6.87
C LEU A 254 5.21 -13.81 7.21
N TYR A 255 5.52 -14.84 7.99
CA TYR A 255 4.54 -15.78 8.51
C TYR A 255 3.49 -15.08 9.39
N GLY A 256 3.93 -14.23 10.34
CA GLY A 256 3.04 -13.45 11.18
C GLY A 256 2.10 -12.56 10.37
N ASN A 257 2.63 -11.86 9.35
CA ASN A 257 1.84 -11.01 8.45
C ASN A 257 0.79 -11.82 7.68
N ALA A 258 1.15 -13.01 7.17
CA ALA A 258 0.21 -13.88 6.48
C ALA A 258 -0.87 -14.44 7.42
N CYS A 259 -0.51 -14.80 8.66
CA CYS A 259 -1.48 -15.19 9.70
C CYS A 259 -2.47 -14.06 10.02
N GLY A 260 -1.99 -12.82 10.21
CA GLY A 260 -2.83 -11.65 10.41
C GLY A 260 -3.77 -11.40 9.23
N GLY A 261 -3.27 -11.56 8.01
CA GLY A 261 -4.06 -11.53 6.77
C GLY A 261 -5.23 -12.52 6.79
N LEU A 262 -4.99 -13.76 7.20
CA LEU A 262 -6.02 -14.81 7.36
C LEU A 262 -6.95 -14.62 8.57
N GLY A 263 -6.60 -13.74 9.50
CA GLY A 263 -7.39 -13.49 10.72
C GLY A 263 -7.00 -14.33 11.91
N ARG A 264 -5.88 -15.04 11.79
CA ARG A 264 -5.22 -15.75 12.88
C ARG A 264 -4.37 -14.76 13.68
N HIS A 265 -5.02 -13.77 14.28
CA HIS A 265 -4.33 -12.67 14.96
C HIS A 265 -3.59 -13.12 16.22
N GLU A 266 -4.08 -14.15 16.90
CA GLU A 266 -3.43 -14.80 18.03
C GLU A 266 -2.12 -15.47 17.61
N ASP A 267 -2.13 -16.21 16.50
CA ASP A 267 -0.94 -16.83 15.93
C ASP A 267 0.09 -15.76 15.53
N ALA A 268 -0.38 -14.68 14.88
CA ALA A 268 0.48 -13.55 14.52
C ALA A 268 1.08 -12.87 15.76
N LEU A 269 0.26 -12.62 16.78
CA LEU A 269 0.66 -11.99 18.04
C LEU A 269 1.73 -12.81 18.77
N GLN A 270 1.58 -14.14 18.81
CA GLN A 270 2.59 -15.01 19.39
C GLN A 270 3.94 -14.83 18.67
N VAL A 271 3.94 -14.91 17.34
CA VAL A 271 5.16 -14.79 16.53
C VAL A 271 5.82 -13.42 16.71
N TYR A 272 5.04 -12.33 16.70
CA TYR A 272 5.58 -10.99 16.90
C TYR A 272 6.15 -10.77 18.31
N ARG A 273 5.51 -11.32 19.35
CA ARG A 273 6.01 -11.23 20.73
C ARG A 273 7.35 -11.95 20.89
N GLU A 274 7.47 -13.13 20.30
CA GLU A 274 8.75 -13.85 20.32
C GLU A 274 9.84 -13.10 19.55
N LEU A 275 9.52 -12.47 18.40
CA LEU A 275 10.47 -11.61 17.67
C LEU A 275 10.88 -10.39 18.48
N LEU A 276 9.95 -9.80 19.24
CA LEU A 276 10.22 -8.64 20.06
C LEU A 276 11.19 -8.95 21.21
N VAL A 277 11.19 -10.17 21.74
CA VAL A 277 12.19 -10.62 22.73
C VAL A 277 13.61 -10.52 22.16
N ASP A 278 13.79 -10.94 20.90
CA ASP A 278 15.07 -10.92 20.19
C ASP A 278 15.46 -9.50 19.74
N SER A 279 14.49 -8.58 19.60
CA SER A 279 14.69 -7.21 19.11
C SER A 279 13.80 -6.18 19.83
N PRO A 280 14.06 -5.85 21.11
CA PRO A 280 13.17 -4.99 21.90
C PRO A 280 13.00 -3.56 21.38
N GLN A 281 13.97 -3.09 20.58
CA GLN A 281 14.02 -1.76 19.96
C GLN A 281 13.43 -1.74 18.54
N ALA A 282 12.72 -2.79 18.12
CA ALA A 282 12.04 -2.82 16.83
C ALA A 282 10.66 -2.13 16.94
N ALA A 283 10.61 -0.83 16.65
CA ALA A 283 9.38 -0.04 16.71
C ALA A 283 8.24 -0.62 15.84
N ASP A 284 8.56 -1.17 14.67
CA ASP A 284 7.58 -1.77 13.76
C ASP A 284 6.92 -3.04 14.32
N LEU A 285 7.64 -3.78 15.18
CA LEU A 285 7.07 -4.94 15.88
C LEU A 285 6.07 -4.49 16.95
N HIS A 286 6.40 -3.45 17.73
CA HIS A 286 5.45 -2.84 18.66
C HIS A 286 4.19 -2.37 17.94
N LEU A 287 4.34 -1.70 16.80
CA LEU A 287 3.20 -1.26 15.98
C LEU A 287 2.35 -2.45 15.50
N SER A 288 2.99 -3.49 14.94
CA SER A 288 2.31 -4.70 14.43
C SER A 288 1.55 -5.44 15.54
N ILE A 289 2.16 -5.57 16.72
CA ILE A 289 1.51 -6.13 17.92
C ILE A 289 0.30 -5.28 18.32
N GLY A 290 0.45 -3.96 18.34
CA GLY A 290 -0.65 -3.04 18.64
C GLY A 290 -1.84 -3.19 17.66
N HIS A 291 -1.57 -3.30 16.35
CA HIS A 291 -2.61 -3.52 15.33
C HIS A 291 -3.35 -4.85 15.52
N ALA A 292 -2.62 -5.93 15.83
CA ALA A 292 -3.22 -7.23 16.14
C ALA A 292 -4.09 -7.17 17.40
N LEU A 293 -3.59 -6.58 18.50
CA LEU A 293 -4.32 -6.41 19.75
C LEU A 293 -5.57 -5.56 19.59
N LYS A 294 -5.50 -4.46 18.83
CA LYS A 294 -6.67 -3.65 18.47
C LYS A 294 -7.73 -4.50 17.78
N THR A 295 -7.33 -5.30 16.79
CA THR A 295 -8.27 -6.13 16.02
C THR A 295 -9.00 -7.14 16.91
N LEU A 296 -8.30 -7.65 17.92
CA LEU A 296 -8.81 -8.55 18.97
C LEU A 296 -9.61 -7.86 20.08
N GLY A 297 -9.71 -6.52 20.07
CA GLY A 297 -10.39 -5.76 21.12
C GLY A 297 -9.58 -5.59 22.41
N ARG A 298 -8.29 -5.96 22.44
CA ARG A 298 -7.38 -5.81 23.59
C ARG A 298 -6.78 -4.40 23.62
N GLN A 299 -7.65 -3.41 23.80
CA GLN A 299 -7.33 -2.01 23.57
C GLN A 299 -6.27 -1.44 24.51
N GLY A 300 -6.31 -1.78 25.80
CA GLY A 300 -5.32 -1.31 26.78
C GLY A 300 -3.90 -1.73 26.43
N GLU A 301 -3.72 -3.00 26.03
CA GLU A 301 -2.43 -3.52 25.56
C GLU A 301 -2.01 -2.85 24.24
N ALA A 302 -2.96 -2.61 23.32
CA ALA A 302 -2.67 -1.95 22.05
C ALA A 302 -2.14 -0.51 22.25
N ILE A 303 -2.74 0.25 23.19
CA ILE A 303 -2.27 1.60 23.54
C ILE A 303 -0.82 1.55 24.02
N GLU A 304 -0.50 0.64 24.94
CA GLU A 304 0.87 0.53 25.46
C GLU A 304 1.87 0.24 24.33
N CYS A 305 1.56 -0.71 23.44
CA CYS A 305 2.40 -1.01 22.29
C CYS A 305 2.62 0.19 21.36
N TYR A 306 1.57 0.96 21.05
CA TYR A 306 1.76 2.16 20.23
C TYR A 306 2.59 3.24 20.93
N ARG A 307 2.44 3.41 22.24
CA ARG A 307 3.30 4.34 23.01
C ARG A 307 4.75 3.90 22.99
N GLN A 308 5.02 2.60 23.15
CA GLN A 308 6.37 2.04 23.02
C GLN A 308 6.94 2.26 21.61
N ALA A 309 6.15 2.04 20.56
CA ALA A 309 6.58 2.31 19.18
C ALA A 309 7.00 3.78 18.99
N ALA A 310 6.19 4.73 19.50
CA ALA A 310 6.49 6.17 19.46
C ALA A 310 7.72 6.56 20.30
N ALA A 311 7.98 5.85 21.40
CA ALA A 311 9.16 6.08 22.24
C ALA A 311 10.46 5.55 21.61
N VAL A 312 10.39 4.42 20.90
CA VAL A 312 11.56 3.77 20.29
C VAL A 312 11.99 4.47 19.00
N ARG A 313 11.05 4.83 18.12
CA ARG A 313 11.37 5.54 16.87
C ARG A 313 10.95 7.01 16.96
N LEU A 314 11.93 7.90 16.99
CA LEU A 314 11.69 9.33 16.88
C LEU A 314 10.95 9.66 15.57
N ARG A 315 9.94 10.55 15.64
CA ARG A 315 9.11 10.94 14.49
C ARG A 315 8.31 9.78 13.90
N TYR A 316 7.92 8.79 14.70
CA TYR A 316 7.04 7.72 14.24
C TYR A 316 5.59 8.20 14.15
N GLY A 317 5.22 8.81 13.02
CA GLY A 317 3.88 9.34 12.82
C GLY A 317 2.79 8.27 12.91
N ASP A 318 3.04 7.08 12.35
CA ASP A 318 2.07 5.96 12.38
C ASP A 318 1.70 5.55 13.80
N ALA A 319 2.65 5.54 14.75
CA ALA A 319 2.35 5.21 16.15
C ALA A 319 1.36 6.20 16.78
N TYR A 320 1.58 7.50 16.60
CA TYR A 320 0.66 8.55 17.06
C TYR A 320 -0.69 8.49 16.34
N TRP A 321 -0.68 8.27 15.02
CA TRP A 321 -1.90 8.10 14.26
C TRP A 321 -2.70 6.87 14.72
N SER A 322 -2.02 5.74 14.97
CA SER A 322 -2.62 4.51 15.46
C SER A 322 -3.30 4.70 16.82
N LEU A 323 -2.66 5.44 17.74
CA LEU A 323 -3.29 5.88 19.01
C LEU A 323 -4.54 6.73 18.77
N ALA A 324 -4.45 7.75 17.93
CA ALA A 324 -5.57 8.63 17.62
C ALA A 324 -6.74 7.87 16.97
N ASN A 325 -6.42 6.90 16.11
CA ASN A 325 -7.36 6.10 15.36
C ASN A 325 -8.12 5.08 16.22
N LEU A 326 -7.65 4.76 17.44
CA LEU A 326 -8.45 4.02 18.43
C LEU A 326 -9.66 4.83 18.91
N LYS A 327 -9.64 6.15 18.77
CA LYS A 327 -10.70 7.11 19.15
C LYS A 327 -11.00 7.21 20.65
N THR A 328 -10.48 6.29 21.44
CA THR A 328 -10.59 6.20 22.90
C THR A 328 -9.40 6.81 23.64
N TYR A 329 -8.25 6.95 22.99
CA TYR A 329 -7.08 7.60 23.56
C TYR A 329 -7.24 9.13 23.56
N ARG A 330 -6.77 9.79 24.63
CA ARG A 330 -6.73 11.25 24.75
C ARG A 330 -5.29 11.66 25.00
N PHE A 331 -4.76 12.48 24.10
CA PHE A 331 -3.36 12.90 24.16
C PHE A 331 -3.15 13.94 25.26
N PRO A 332 -2.16 13.74 26.15
CA PRO A 332 -1.74 14.78 27.08
C PRO A 332 -1.05 15.94 26.34
N ASP A 333 -0.95 17.10 26.99
CA ASP A 333 -0.38 18.32 26.40
C ASP A 333 1.06 18.13 25.91
N GLU A 334 1.84 17.35 26.64
CA GLU A 334 3.23 17.02 26.31
C GLU A 334 3.36 16.25 24.97
N GLU A 335 2.49 15.26 24.75
CA GLU A 335 2.48 14.49 23.50
C GLU A 335 1.95 15.35 22.34
N LEU A 336 0.97 16.21 22.58
CA LEU A 336 0.47 17.15 21.58
C LEU A 336 1.56 18.13 21.14
N ALA A 337 2.29 18.73 22.10
CA ALA A 337 3.40 19.63 21.80
C ALA A 337 4.54 18.91 21.06
N SER A 338 4.85 17.67 21.45
CA SER A 338 5.83 16.83 20.78
C SER A 338 5.44 16.54 19.33
N MET A 339 4.19 16.15 19.07
CA MET A 339 3.69 15.91 17.71
C MET A 339 3.77 17.17 16.83
N ARG A 340 3.43 18.35 17.36
CA ARG A 340 3.55 19.64 16.63
C ARG A 340 5.00 19.91 16.22
N SER A 341 5.94 19.73 17.15
CA SER A 341 7.38 19.91 16.90
C SER A 341 7.92 18.92 15.86
N GLN A 342 7.51 17.65 15.97
CA GLN A 342 7.92 16.60 15.05
C GLN A 342 7.36 16.84 13.64
N GLU A 343 6.11 17.25 13.48
CA GLU A 343 5.52 17.55 12.16
C GLU A 343 6.26 18.70 11.46
N ALA A 344 6.54 19.78 12.21
CA ALA A 344 7.22 20.97 11.71
C ALA A 344 8.70 20.76 11.36
N THR A 345 9.33 19.66 11.80
CA THR A 345 10.75 19.40 11.58
C THR A 345 11.05 19.05 10.12
N PRO A 346 11.99 19.74 9.43
CA PRO A 346 12.33 19.48 8.02
C PRO A 346 12.73 18.04 7.69
N ALA A 347 13.42 17.37 8.62
CA ALA A 347 13.89 16.00 8.49
C ALA A 347 12.81 14.91 8.75
N THR A 348 11.57 15.30 9.08
CA THR A 348 10.45 14.36 9.18
C THR A 348 10.01 13.93 7.80
N SER A 349 9.90 12.62 7.58
CA SER A 349 9.45 12.06 6.31
C SER A 349 8.04 12.54 5.96
N LEU A 350 7.71 12.62 4.67
CA LEU A 350 6.36 13.00 4.24
C LEU A 350 5.29 12.05 4.82
N VAL A 351 5.62 10.74 4.87
CA VAL A 351 4.80 9.70 5.49
C VAL A 351 4.49 9.99 6.95
N ASP A 352 5.52 10.28 7.75
CA ASP A 352 5.33 10.59 9.16
C ASP A 352 4.58 11.91 9.37
N ARG A 353 4.81 12.91 8.51
CA ARG A 353 4.12 14.21 8.61
C ARG A 353 2.62 14.11 8.43
N TYR A 354 2.12 13.41 7.39
CA TYR A 354 0.68 13.29 7.24
C TYR A 354 0.08 12.48 8.38
N HIS A 355 0.75 11.42 8.88
CA HIS A 355 0.25 10.67 10.04
C HIS A 355 0.12 11.57 11.28
N LEU A 356 1.15 12.39 11.57
CA LEU A 356 1.14 13.36 12.67
C LEU A 356 0.01 14.39 12.50
N CYS A 357 -0.22 14.89 11.28
CA CYS A 357 -1.34 15.79 10.98
C CYS A 357 -2.70 15.15 11.32
N PHE A 358 -2.95 13.90 10.92
CA PHE A 358 -4.21 13.23 11.26
C PHE A 358 -4.32 12.96 12.77
N ALA A 359 -3.22 12.64 13.45
CA ALA A 359 -3.21 12.47 14.90
C ALA A 359 -3.51 13.79 15.65
N LEU A 360 -2.87 14.90 15.25
CA LEU A 360 -3.10 16.24 15.78
C LEU A 360 -4.52 16.72 15.52
N GLY A 361 -5.02 16.52 14.29
CA GLY A 361 -6.40 16.85 13.91
C GLY A 361 -7.41 16.19 14.84
N LYS A 362 -7.23 14.89 15.11
CA LYS A 362 -8.10 14.13 16.02
C LYS A 362 -7.94 14.54 17.49
N ALA A 363 -6.71 14.76 17.96
CA ALA A 363 -6.45 15.17 19.34
C ALA A 363 -7.08 16.53 19.67
N LEU A 364 -7.02 17.48 18.73
CA LEU A 364 -7.62 18.81 18.87
C LEU A 364 -9.15 18.77 18.75
N GLU A 365 -9.67 17.91 17.88
CA GLU A 365 -11.11 17.66 17.79
C GLU A 365 -11.68 17.16 19.12
N ASP A 366 -11.00 16.22 19.79
CA ASP A 366 -11.41 15.71 21.10
C ASP A 366 -11.43 16.78 22.20
N ARG A 367 -10.70 17.88 22.01
CA ARG A 367 -10.66 19.04 22.91
C ARG A 367 -11.66 20.14 22.54
N GLY A 368 -12.39 19.97 21.44
CA GLY A 368 -13.30 21.00 20.91
C GLY A 368 -12.59 22.15 20.17
N GLU A 369 -11.29 22.01 19.88
CA GLU A 369 -10.48 23.01 19.17
C GLU A 369 -10.64 22.86 17.65
N TYR A 370 -11.88 23.01 17.15
CA TYR A 370 -12.27 22.61 15.80
C TYR A 370 -11.54 23.36 14.69
N ALA A 371 -11.23 24.64 14.88
CA ALA A 371 -10.53 25.45 13.88
C ALA A 371 -9.09 24.96 13.65
N GLU A 372 -8.35 24.68 14.72
CA GLU A 372 -6.99 24.17 14.59
C GLU A 372 -6.99 22.70 14.13
N SER A 373 -7.93 21.90 14.63
CA SER A 373 -8.16 20.53 14.17
C SER A 373 -8.34 20.46 12.65
N PHE A 374 -9.20 21.33 12.09
CA PHE A 374 -9.45 21.38 10.66
C PHE A 374 -8.17 21.67 9.86
N ARG A 375 -7.34 22.62 10.31
CA ARG A 375 -6.09 22.98 9.62
C ARG A 375 -5.11 21.82 9.53
N TYR A 376 -5.04 20.98 10.57
CA TYR A 376 -4.21 19.77 10.52
C TYR A 376 -4.80 18.70 9.62
N TYR A 377 -6.13 18.48 9.63
CA TYR A 377 -6.76 17.58 8.66
C TYR A 377 -6.51 18.04 7.23
N GLU A 378 -6.73 19.32 6.91
CA GLU A 378 -6.48 19.90 5.59
C GLU A 378 -5.02 19.72 5.16
N ARG A 379 -4.05 20.02 6.03
CA ARG A 379 -2.63 19.85 5.74
C ARG A 379 -2.25 18.39 5.49
N GLY A 380 -2.73 17.47 6.34
CA GLY A 380 -2.48 16.04 6.18
C GLY A 380 -3.05 15.49 4.87
N ASN A 381 -4.27 15.91 4.52
CA ASN A 381 -4.89 15.60 3.24
C ASN A 381 -4.08 16.17 2.06
N ALA A 382 -3.57 17.40 2.14
CA ALA A 382 -2.74 18.00 1.10
C ALA A 382 -1.43 17.22 0.87
N PHE A 383 -0.75 16.80 1.94
CA PHE A 383 0.43 15.94 1.85
C PHE A 383 0.10 14.61 1.17
N LYS A 384 -0.98 13.92 1.58
CA LYS A 384 -1.41 12.68 0.93
C LYS A 384 -1.80 12.87 -0.53
N LYS A 385 -2.48 13.98 -0.84
CA LYS A 385 -2.89 14.30 -2.21
C LYS A 385 -1.68 14.53 -3.13
N SER A 386 -0.57 15.09 -2.61
CA SER A 386 0.64 15.29 -3.42
C SER A 386 1.31 13.99 -3.90
N GLU A 387 1.06 12.85 -3.22
CA GLU A 387 1.55 11.52 -3.61
C GLU A 387 0.52 10.75 -4.47
N SER A 388 -0.72 11.23 -4.52
CA SER A 388 -1.84 10.52 -5.14
C SER A 388 -1.87 10.70 -6.65
N ARG A 389 -2.05 9.59 -7.38
CA ARG A 389 -2.32 9.57 -8.83
C ARG A 389 -3.81 9.48 -9.17
N TYR A 390 -4.68 9.68 -8.17
CA TYR A 390 -6.12 9.55 -8.34
C TYR A 390 -6.68 10.54 -9.37
N LYS A 391 -7.55 10.03 -10.25
CA LYS A 391 -8.27 10.78 -11.27
C LYS A 391 -9.76 10.40 -11.22
N ALA A 392 -10.61 11.35 -10.86
CA ALA A 392 -12.06 11.11 -10.76
C ALA A 392 -12.70 10.70 -12.09
N GLU A 393 -12.14 11.13 -13.22
CA GLU A 393 -12.64 10.82 -14.56
C GLU A 393 -12.61 9.31 -14.87
N LEU A 394 -11.73 8.55 -14.21
CA LEU A 394 -11.62 7.11 -14.40
C LEU A 394 -12.86 6.39 -13.87
N ILE A 395 -13.29 6.71 -12.64
CA ILE A 395 -14.50 6.12 -12.06
C ILE A 395 -15.75 6.62 -12.77
N GLU A 396 -15.83 7.90 -13.12
CA GLU A 396 -16.96 8.46 -13.86
C GLU A 396 -17.12 7.81 -15.25
N ARG A 397 -16.01 7.56 -15.96
CA ARG A 397 -16.03 6.80 -17.22
C ARG A 397 -16.47 5.36 -17.00
N ASN A 398 -15.92 4.68 -16.00
CA ASN A 398 -16.29 3.29 -15.72
C ASN A 398 -17.79 3.17 -15.36
N THR A 399 -18.34 4.08 -14.57
CA THR A 399 -19.77 4.17 -14.25
C THR A 399 -20.62 4.31 -15.51
N ARG A 400 -20.27 5.21 -16.43
CA ARG A 400 -20.98 5.35 -17.73
C ARG A 400 -20.96 4.06 -18.54
N LEU A 401 -19.79 3.41 -18.63
CA LEU A 401 -19.67 2.14 -19.35
C LEU A 401 -20.47 1.01 -18.69
N GLN A 402 -20.52 0.96 -17.36
CA GLN A 402 -21.33 -0.02 -16.64
C GLN A 402 -22.81 0.17 -16.92
N LYS A 403 -23.29 1.41 -16.94
CA LYS A 403 -24.68 1.72 -17.30
C LYS A 403 -25.04 1.30 -18.72
N GLN A 404 -24.10 1.43 -19.65
CA GLN A 404 -24.27 1.03 -21.06
C GLN A 404 -24.32 -0.49 -21.24
N VAL A 405 -23.44 -1.24 -20.54
CA VAL A 405 -23.34 -2.70 -20.68
C VAL A 405 -24.43 -3.41 -19.87
N CYS A 406 -24.60 -3.01 -18.61
CA CYS A 406 -25.45 -3.71 -17.65
C CYS A 406 -26.88 -3.14 -17.66
N THR A 407 -27.62 -3.37 -18.73
CA THR A 407 -29.04 -2.97 -18.85
C THR A 407 -29.99 -4.04 -18.29
N ARG A 408 -31.29 -3.71 -18.20
CA ARG A 408 -32.32 -4.68 -17.79
C ARG A 408 -32.39 -5.86 -18.77
N GLU A 409 -32.31 -5.58 -20.07
CA GLU A 409 -32.32 -6.57 -21.15
C GLU A 409 -31.08 -7.47 -21.08
N PHE A 410 -29.92 -6.88 -20.80
CA PHE A 410 -28.67 -7.59 -20.64
C PHE A 410 -28.75 -8.66 -19.54
N PHE A 411 -29.31 -8.32 -18.38
CA PHE A 411 -29.51 -9.26 -17.27
C PHE A 411 -30.63 -10.27 -17.57
N ALA A 412 -31.75 -9.83 -18.17
CA ALA A 412 -32.86 -10.72 -18.51
C ALA A 412 -32.42 -11.84 -19.46
N ALA A 413 -31.57 -11.53 -20.45
CA ALA A 413 -30.99 -12.49 -21.38
C ALA A 413 -30.04 -13.51 -20.73
N ARG A 414 -29.57 -13.25 -19.50
CA ARG A 414 -28.62 -14.08 -18.74
C ARG A 414 -29.26 -14.65 -17.46
N ARG A 415 -30.59 -14.71 -17.41
CA ARG A 415 -31.32 -15.26 -16.27
C ARG A 415 -30.95 -16.74 -16.04
N GLY A 416 -30.56 -17.07 -14.81
CA GLY A 416 -30.16 -18.43 -14.43
C GLY A 416 -28.68 -18.75 -14.68
N PHE A 417 -27.89 -17.80 -15.21
CA PHE A 417 -26.44 -17.95 -15.30
C PHE A 417 -25.79 -17.80 -13.92
N GLY A 418 -24.50 -18.13 -13.81
CA GLY A 418 -23.74 -18.01 -12.56
C GLY A 418 -24.01 -19.16 -11.57
N CYS A 419 -23.35 -19.07 -10.41
CA CYS A 419 -23.51 -20.03 -9.32
C CYS A 419 -24.77 -19.71 -8.51
N GLN A 420 -25.68 -20.67 -8.38
CA GLN A 420 -27.01 -20.45 -7.77
C GLN A 420 -27.01 -20.44 -6.23
N ARG A 421 -25.85 -20.63 -5.59
CA ARG A 421 -25.74 -20.65 -4.12
C ARG A 421 -26.08 -19.27 -3.53
N PRO A 422 -26.97 -19.20 -2.52
CA PRO A 422 -27.40 -17.94 -1.90
C PRO A 422 -26.49 -17.46 -0.76
N ASP A 423 -25.44 -18.22 -0.44
CA ASP A 423 -24.59 -18.06 0.74
C ASP A 423 -24.03 -16.63 0.96
N PRO A 424 -23.61 -15.87 -0.08
CA PRO A 424 -22.97 -14.56 0.13
C PRO A 424 -23.95 -13.42 0.40
N ILE A 425 -23.62 -12.62 1.42
CA ILE A 425 -24.22 -11.31 1.68
C ILE A 425 -23.15 -10.24 1.47
N PHE A 426 -23.33 -9.37 0.48
CA PHE A 426 -22.44 -8.24 0.23
C PHE A 426 -22.95 -7.00 0.98
N ILE A 427 -22.06 -6.35 1.73
CA ILE A 427 -22.33 -5.02 2.29
C ILE A 427 -21.43 -4.01 1.58
N VAL A 428 -22.06 -3.14 0.80
CA VAL A 428 -21.42 -2.14 -0.04
C VAL A 428 -21.77 -0.72 0.42
N GLY A 429 -21.12 0.29 -0.14
CA GLY A 429 -21.39 1.69 0.13
C GLY A 429 -20.13 2.54 0.08
N LEU A 430 -20.17 3.76 0.61
CA LEU A 430 -18.92 4.46 0.93
C LEU A 430 -18.33 3.93 2.24
N PRO A 431 -16.99 3.96 2.40
CA PRO A 431 -16.39 3.84 3.72
C PRO A 431 -17.03 4.86 4.69
N ARG A 432 -17.09 4.52 5.98
CA ARG A 432 -17.71 5.37 7.03
C ARG A 432 -19.23 5.60 6.90
N ALA A 433 -19.93 4.90 6.01
CA ALA A 433 -21.39 4.97 5.87
C ALA A 433 -22.18 4.07 6.85
N GLY A 434 -21.52 3.41 7.80
CA GLY A 434 -22.17 2.50 8.76
C GLY A 434 -22.16 1.02 8.35
N SER A 435 -21.42 0.63 7.31
CA SER A 435 -21.32 -0.75 6.84
C SER A 435 -20.84 -1.74 7.91
N THR A 436 -19.87 -1.34 8.75
CA THR A 436 -19.37 -2.18 9.86
C THR A 436 -20.46 -2.47 10.91
N LEU A 437 -21.36 -1.52 11.17
CA LEU A 437 -22.46 -1.73 12.11
C LEU A 437 -23.45 -2.76 11.57
N ILE A 438 -23.82 -2.64 10.29
CA ILE A 438 -24.68 -3.62 9.61
C ILE A 438 -24.03 -5.01 9.60
N GLU A 439 -22.73 -5.08 9.31
CA GLU A 439 -21.96 -6.33 9.37
C GLU A 439 -22.00 -6.95 10.77
N GLN A 440 -21.79 -6.14 11.81
CA GLN A 440 -21.81 -6.61 13.19
C GLN A 440 -23.19 -7.13 13.59
N ILE A 441 -24.26 -6.40 13.27
CA ILE A 441 -25.66 -6.80 13.49
C ILE A 441 -25.94 -8.17 12.85
N LEU A 442 -25.59 -8.33 11.58
CA LEU A 442 -25.82 -9.59 10.87
C LEU A 442 -24.95 -10.71 11.40
N ALA A 443 -23.67 -10.46 11.68
CA ALA A 443 -22.74 -11.47 12.20
C ALA A 443 -23.12 -11.99 13.60
N SER A 444 -23.96 -11.27 14.34
CA SER A 444 -24.54 -11.73 15.61
C SER A 444 -25.62 -12.80 15.44
N HIS A 445 -26.12 -13.01 14.21
CA HIS A 445 -27.05 -14.10 13.92
C HIS A 445 -26.32 -15.45 13.89
N SER A 446 -26.95 -16.49 14.45
CA SER A 446 -26.44 -17.86 14.47
C SER A 446 -26.05 -18.43 13.10
N GLN A 447 -26.74 -18.03 12.01
CA GLN A 447 -26.56 -18.54 10.65
C GLN A 447 -25.64 -17.69 9.77
N VAL A 448 -25.18 -16.54 10.26
CA VAL A 448 -24.39 -15.59 9.46
C VAL A 448 -22.99 -15.45 10.05
N GLU A 449 -21.99 -15.53 9.18
CA GLU A 449 -20.61 -15.28 9.53
C GLU A 449 -20.14 -13.94 9.00
N GLY A 450 -19.71 -13.04 9.88
CA GLY A 450 -19.00 -11.84 9.46
C GLY A 450 -17.55 -12.18 9.15
N THR A 451 -17.09 -11.98 7.92
CA THR A 451 -15.71 -12.25 7.52
C THR A 451 -14.84 -11.00 7.67
N MET A 452 -14.52 -10.32 6.56
CA MET A 452 -13.75 -9.09 6.49
C MET A 452 -14.03 -8.37 5.15
N GLU A 453 -13.20 -7.40 4.78
CA GLU A 453 -13.19 -6.86 3.42
C GLU A 453 -12.43 -7.84 2.51
N LEU A 454 -13.14 -8.56 1.65
CA LEU A 454 -12.53 -9.58 0.79
C LEU A 454 -12.04 -8.96 -0.52
N ALA A 455 -10.80 -9.26 -0.91
CA ALA A 455 -10.18 -8.77 -2.14
C ALA A 455 -10.59 -9.57 -3.39
N ASP A 456 -11.42 -10.59 -3.24
CA ASP A 456 -11.75 -11.57 -4.27
C ASP A 456 -12.51 -10.97 -5.47
N ILE A 457 -13.55 -10.17 -5.24
CA ILE A 457 -14.25 -9.47 -6.34
C ILE A 457 -13.30 -8.49 -7.08
N PRO A 458 -12.55 -7.60 -6.40
CA PRO A 458 -11.53 -6.78 -7.04
C PRO A 458 -10.51 -7.60 -7.85
N ARG A 459 -10.06 -8.76 -7.34
CA ARG A 459 -9.13 -9.66 -8.04
C ARG A 459 -9.75 -10.25 -9.31
N LEU A 460 -11.02 -10.67 -9.28
CA LEU A 460 -11.73 -11.13 -10.48
C LEU A 460 -11.87 -10.01 -11.52
N VAL A 461 -12.19 -8.79 -11.09
CA VAL A 461 -12.30 -7.63 -12.00
C VAL A 461 -10.95 -7.32 -12.65
N TYR A 462 -9.87 -7.36 -11.87
CA TYR A 462 -8.52 -7.17 -12.39
C TYR A 462 -8.16 -8.24 -13.44
N GLN A 463 -8.50 -9.51 -13.21
CA GLN A 463 -8.31 -10.58 -14.20
C GLN A 463 -9.13 -10.34 -15.48
N LEU A 464 -10.37 -9.86 -15.34
CA LEU A 464 -11.25 -9.55 -16.47
C LEU A 464 -10.77 -8.33 -17.28
N GLN A 465 -10.14 -7.34 -16.62
CA GLN A 465 -9.52 -6.19 -17.27
C GLN A 465 -8.37 -6.61 -18.20
N GLY A 466 -7.64 -7.66 -17.82
CA GLY A 466 -6.48 -8.18 -18.56
C GLY A 466 -5.17 -7.51 -18.17
N ARG A 467 -4.05 -8.04 -18.71
CA ARG A 467 -2.68 -7.65 -18.31
C ARG A 467 -2.26 -6.25 -18.76
N GLU A 468 -2.87 -5.72 -19.82
CA GLU A 468 -2.55 -4.40 -20.38
C GLU A 468 -3.79 -3.49 -20.28
N PRO A 469 -4.03 -2.87 -19.11
CA PRO A 469 -5.18 -1.99 -18.94
C PRO A 469 -5.03 -0.71 -19.79
N ASP A 470 -5.89 -0.55 -20.80
CA ASP A 470 -6.05 0.71 -21.52
C ASP A 470 -7.01 1.61 -20.72
N GLU A 471 -6.49 2.65 -20.07
CA GLU A 471 -7.34 3.61 -19.34
C GLU A 471 -8.38 4.23 -20.29
N ALA A 472 -8.03 4.55 -21.54
CA ALA A 472 -8.93 5.20 -22.48
C ALA A 472 -10.04 4.25 -22.96
N ARG A 473 -9.74 2.96 -23.10
CA ARG A 473 -10.69 1.92 -23.52
C ARG A 473 -10.61 0.70 -22.60
N PRO A 474 -11.12 0.81 -21.36
CA PRO A 474 -11.00 -0.27 -20.40
C PRO A 474 -11.85 -1.47 -20.83
N ARG A 475 -11.28 -2.67 -20.70
CA ARG A 475 -11.96 -3.91 -21.09
C ARG A 475 -13.13 -4.23 -20.16
N TYR A 476 -12.99 -3.97 -18.87
CA TYR A 476 -14.09 -4.02 -17.92
C TYR A 476 -14.82 -2.67 -17.91
N PRO A 477 -16.16 -2.64 -18.06
CA PRO A 477 -17.10 -3.76 -17.95
C PRO A 477 -17.50 -4.44 -19.28
N ALA A 478 -17.03 -3.98 -20.44
CA ALA A 478 -17.48 -4.50 -21.75
C ALA A 478 -17.31 -6.03 -21.91
N VAL A 479 -16.23 -6.59 -21.34
CA VAL A 479 -15.97 -8.03 -21.31
C VAL A 479 -17.10 -8.86 -20.70
N LEU A 480 -17.95 -8.28 -19.83
CA LEU A 480 -19.09 -8.99 -19.26
C LEU A 480 -20.07 -9.50 -20.33
N ALA A 481 -20.14 -8.84 -21.48
CA ALA A 481 -20.96 -9.27 -22.61
C ALA A 481 -20.39 -10.48 -23.36
N GLU A 482 -19.08 -10.70 -23.28
CA GLU A 482 -18.35 -11.80 -23.93
C GLU A 482 -18.40 -13.10 -23.13
N LEU A 483 -18.69 -13.03 -21.82
CA LEU A 483 -18.68 -14.19 -20.94
C LEU A 483 -19.90 -15.08 -21.18
N ASN A 484 -19.64 -16.38 -21.38
CA ASN A 484 -20.69 -17.39 -21.50
C ASN A 484 -21.15 -17.92 -20.12
N GLU A 485 -22.18 -18.76 -20.13
CA GLU A 485 -22.77 -19.33 -18.90
C GLU A 485 -21.77 -20.11 -18.06
N GLU A 486 -20.94 -20.95 -18.68
CA GLU A 486 -19.93 -21.77 -18.00
C GLU A 486 -18.87 -20.91 -17.32
N GLN A 487 -18.37 -19.88 -18.02
CA GLN A 487 -17.39 -18.93 -17.47
C GLN A 487 -17.95 -18.17 -16.27
N LEU A 488 -19.20 -17.71 -16.35
CA LEU A 488 -19.87 -17.01 -15.24
C LEU A 488 -20.11 -17.93 -14.04
N ARG A 489 -20.50 -19.19 -14.27
CA ARG A 489 -20.62 -20.20 -13.21
C ARG A 489 -19.28 -20.47 -12.54
N ALA A 490 -18.22 -20.69 -13.32
CA ALA A 490 -16.88 -20.94 -12.82
C ALA A 490 -16.31 -19.75 -12.02
N LEU A 491 -16.61 -18.51 -12.42
CA LEU A 491 -16.27 -17.31 -11.66
C LEU A 491 -16.96 -17.30 -10.28
N GLY A 492 -18.26 -17.61 -10.22
CA GLY A 492 -19.02 -17.66 -8.97
C GLY A 492 -18.56 -18.79 -8.04
N GLU A 493 -18.32 -19.99 -8.59
CA GLU A 493 -17.81 -21.13 -7.83
C GLU A 493 -16.42 -20.88 -7.27
N ARG A 494 -15.53 -20.27 -8.06
CA ARG A 494 -14.20 -19.88 -7.62
C ARG A 494 -14.24 -18.84 -6.51
N TYR A 495 -15.08 -17.80 -6.62
CA TYR A 495 -15.28 -16.86 -5.52
C TYR A 495 -15.68 -17.59 -4.22
N LEU A 496 -16.61 -18.54 -4.32
CA LEU A 496 -17.07 -19.29 -3.15
C LEU A 496 -16.01 -20.25 -2.59
N GLU A 497 -15.11 -20.80 -3.42
CA GLU A 497 -14.01 -21.64 -2.94
C GLU A 497 -12.88 -20.81 -2.32
N ASP A 498 -12.45 -19.75 -3.01
CA ASP A 498 -11.34 -18.89 -2.55
C ASP A 498 -11.68 -18.19 -1.22
N THR A 499 -12.95 -17.87 -0.99
CA THR A 499 -13.42 -17.27 0.27
C THR A 499 -13.62 -18.29 1.40
N ARG A 500 -13.51 -19.60 1.13
CA ARG A 500 -13.78 -20.66 2.12
C ARG A 500 -12.91 -20.59 3.36
N MET A 501 -11.66 -20.16 3.20
CA MET A 501 -10.69 -20.04 4.29
C MET A 501 -11.07 -19.01 5.35
N PHE A 502 -11.95 -18.06 5.02
CA PHE A 502 -12.42 -17.03 5.94
C PHE A 502 -13.71 -17.42 6.67
N ARG A 503 -14.17 -18.67 6.51
CA ARG A 503 -15.47 -19.14 6.98
C ARG A 503 -15.35 -20.37 7.91
N ALA A 504 -16.19 -20.42 8.94
CA ALA A 504 -16.38 -21.53 9.87
C ALA A 504 -17.55 -22.45 9.47
N GLY A 505 -18.11 -22.29 8.26
CA GLY A 505 -19.11 -23.21 7.69
C GLY A 505 -20.56 -22.87 8.03
N LYS A 506 -20.85 -21.62 8.45
CA LYS A 506 -22.24 -21.14 8.57
C LYS A 506 -22.92 -21.05 7.19
N PRO A 507 -24.27 -21.15 7.12
CA PRO A 507 -25.00 -21.08 5.86
C PRO A 507 -24.77 -19.80 5.05
N PHE A 508 -24.61 -18.66 5.73
CA PHE A 508 -24.36 -17.38 5.09
C PHE A 508 -23.05 -16.77 5.59
N PHE A 509 -22.39 -16.00 4.71
CA PHE A 509 -21.22 -15.23 5.08
C PHE A 509 -21.25 -13.85 4.45
N ILE A 510 -20.65 -12.89 5.14
CA ILE A 510 -20.63 -11.49 4.72
C ILE A 510 -19.31 -11.17 4.04
N ASP A 511 -19.35 -10.63 2.82
CA ASP A 511 -18.25 -9.83 2.25
C ASP A 511 -18.58 -8.34 2.42
N LYS A 512 -17.88 -7.70 3.35
CA LYS A 512 -18.04 -6.27 3.63
C LYS A 512 -16.87 -5.52 3.01
N MET A 513 -16.94 -5.30 1.71
CA MET A 513 -16.03 -4.45 0.94
C MET A 513 -16.85 -3.29 0.37
N PRO A 514 -16.83 -2.08 0.97
CA PRO A 514 -17.70 -0.97 0.58
C PRO A 514 -17.64 -0.68 -0.94
N ASN A 515 -16.42 -0.68 -1.48
CA ASN A 515 -16.12 -0.41 -2.88
C ASN A 515 -16.65 -1.45 -3.90
N ASN A 516 -17.20 -2.59 -3.44
CA ASN A 516 -17.86 -3.57 -4.31
C ASN A 516 -19.18 -3.03 -4.91
N PHE A 517 -19.66 -1.86 -4.49
CA PHE A 517 -20.78 -1.16 -5.17
C PHE A 517 -20.51 -0.97 -6.67
N ARG A 518 -19.23 -0.82 -7.04
CA ARG A 518 -18.76 -0.68 -8.43
C ARG A 518 -18.86 -1.98 -9.22
N HIS A 519 -19.13 -3.10 -8.57
CA HIS A 519 -19.04 -4.42 -9.19
C HIS A 519 -20.34 -5.23 -9.05
N ILE A 520 -21.44 -4.61 -8.61
CA ILE A 520 -22.75 -5.26 -8.46
C ILE A 520 -23.19 -5.95 -9.75
N GLY A 521 -22.93 -5.35 -10.93
CA GLY A 521 -23.23 -5.99 -12.20
C GLY A 521 -22.51 -7.34 -12.40
N LEU A 522 -21.22 -7.42 -12.06
CA LEU A 522 -20.47 -8.67 -12.09
C LEU A 522 -20.98 -9.63 -11.01
N ILE A 523 -21.11 -9.18 -9.76
CA ILE A 523 -21.59 -9.98 -8.62
C ILE A 523 -22.91 -10.66 -8.96
N HIS A 524 -23.87 -9.91 -9.54
CA HIS A 524 -25.16 -10.47 -9.92
C HIS A 524 -25.07 -11.52 -11.05
N LEU A 525 -24.16 -11.35 -12.00
CA LEU A 525 -23.96 -12.34 -13.07
C LEU A 525 -23.35 -13.66 -12.55
N ILE A 526 -22.41 -13.57 -11.60
CA ILE A 526 -21.69 -14.76 -11.11
C ILE A 526 -22.38 -15.41 -9.89
N LEU A 527 -23.16 -14.63 -9.13
CA LEU A 527 -23.85 -15.01 -7.90
C LEU A 527 -25.26 -14.38 -7.87
N PRO A 528 -26.20 -14.80 -8.74
CA PRO A 528 -27.51 -14.15 -8.91
C PRO A 528 -28.42 -14.14 -7.68
N ASN A 529 -28.15 -15.03 -6.72
CA ASN A 529 -28.92 -15.20 -5.49
C ASN A 529 -28.24 -14.56 -4.26
N ALA A 530 -27.05 -13.98 -4.42
CA ALA A 530 -26.41 -13.21 -3.36
C ALA A 530 -27.25 -11.99 -2.98
N LYS A 531 -27.19 -11.61 -1.71
CA LYS A 531 -27.87 -10.43 -1.17
C LYS A 531 -26.90 -9.26 -1.19
N VAL A 532 -27.38 -8.06 -1.54
CA VAL A 532 -26.56 -6.84 -1.53
C VAL A 532 -27.24 -5.79 -0.66
N ILE A 533 -26.52 -5.27 0.32
CA ILE A 533 -26.96 -4.21 1.21
C ILE A 533 -26.11 -2.96 0.94
N ASP A 534 -26.77 -1.86 0.55
CA ASP A 534 -26.16 -0.55 0.35
C ASP A 534 -26.24 0.26 1.65
N ALA A 535 -25.11 0.36 2.35
CA ALA A 535 -24.95 1.17 3.56
C ALA A 535 -24.86 2.65 3.16
N ARG A 536 -25.85 3.44 3.57
CA ARG A 536 -25.97 4.87 3.31
C ARG A 536 -25.89 5.67 4.59
N ARG A 537 -25.37 6.88 4.47
CA ARG A 537 -25.32 7.88 5.54
C ARG A 537 -25.54 9.25 4.92
N GLU A 538 -25.99 10.21 5.73
CA GLU A 538 -26.11 11.61 5.32
C GLU A 538 -24.82 12.07 4.57
N PRO A 539 -24.95 12.67 3.36
CA PRO A 539 -23.84 12.97 2.47
C PRO A 539 -22.68 13.73 3.13
N MET A 540 -22.97 14.81 3.86
CA MET A 540 -21.96 15.65 4.50
C MET A 540 -21.24 14.88 5.60
N ALA A 541 -21.99 14.22 6.48
CA ALA A 541 -21.46 13.39 7.55
C ALA A 541 -20.56 12.26 7.02
N CYS A 542 -20.98 11.58 5.95
CA CYS A 542 -20.22 10.51 5.31
C CYS A 542 -18.92 11.04 4.69
N CYS A 543 -19.03 12.06 3.84
CA CYS A 543 -17.92 12.62 3.09
C CYS A 543 -16.87 13.27 4.00
N PHE A 544 -17.31 14.04 5.00
CA PHE A 544 -16.39 14.64 5.95
C PHE A 544 -15.76 13.61 6.90
N SER A 545 -16.49 12.54 7.26
CA SER A 545 -15.87 11.44 8.01
C SER A 545 -14.79 10.72 7.20
N ASN A 546 -14.89 10.68 5.87
CA ASN A 546 -13.83 10.15 5.00
C ASN A 546 -12.64 11.11 4.94
N PHE A 547 -12.87 12.43 4.80
CA PHE A 547 -11.81 13.44 4.78
C PHE A 547 -10.94 13.43 6.04
N LYS A 548 -11.53 13.16 7.21
CA LYS A 548 -10.81 13.09 8.49
C LYS A 548 -10.17 11.74 8.78
N GLN A 549 -10.36 10.75 7.90
CA GLN A 549 -9.82 9.41 8.07
C GLN A 549 -8.63 9.22 7.14
N LEU A 550 -7.48 8.91 7.72
CA LEU A 550 -6.38 8.37 6.93
C LEU A 550 -6.64 6.88 6.68
N PHE A 551 -6.76 6.49 5.42
CA PHE A 551 -6.86 5.10 4.98
C PHE A 551 -5.48 4.54 4.61
N ALA A 552 -5.30 3.23 4.77
CA ALA A 552 -4.05 2.56 4.42
C ALA A 552 -3.81 2.57 2.89
N SER A 553 -4.84 2.22 2.10
CA SER A 553 -4.82 2.25 0.64
C SER A 553 -6.24 2.19 0.05
N GLY A 554 -6.39 2.48 -1.24
CA GLY A 554 -7.60 2.22 -2.04
C GLY A 554 -8.74 3.22 -1.87
N GLN A 555 -8.53 4.29 -1.09
CA GLN A 555 -9.50 5.37 -0.84
C GLN A 555 -8.91 6.74 -1.19
N GLU A 556 -8.12 6.82 -2.26
CA GLU A 556 -7.33 8.00 -2.63
C GLU A 556 -8.19 9.24 -2.95
N PHE A 557 -9.48 9.03 -3.24
CA PHE A 557 -10.44 10.11 -3.47
C PHE A 557 -10.72 10.92 -2.19
N THR A 558 -10.41 10.41 -1.00
CA THR A 558 -10.80 11.05 0.27
C THR A 558 -9.94 12.26 0.65
N TYR A 559 -8.86 12.51 -0.09
CA TYR A 559 -7.85 13.52 0.27
C TYR A 559 -8.09 14.91 -0.35
N SER A 560 -9.25 15.14 -0.97
CA SER A 560 -9.72 16.47 -1.36
C SER A 560 -11.24 16.54 -1.37
N PHE A 561 -11.82 17.71 -1.09
CA PHE A 561 -13.27 17.88 -1.12
C PHE A 561 -13.87 17.72 -2.51
N GLU A 562 -13.16 18.18 -3.55
CA GLU A 562 -13.59 18.02 -4.93
C GLU A 562 -13.71 16.53 -5.30
N ASP A 563 -12.66 15.75 -5.03
CA ASP A 563 -12.64 14.33 -5.35
C ASP A 563 -13.70 13.55 -4.56
N ILE A 564 -13.87 13.87 -3.27
CA ILE A 564 -14.90 13.26 -2.43
C ILE A 564 -16.30 13.51 -3.00
N GLY A 565 -16.62 14.77 -3.30
CA GLY A 565 -17.93 15.14 -3.84
C GLY A 565 -18.21 14.46 -5.18
N ARG A 566 -17.22 14.48 -6.10
CA ARG A 566 -17.33 13.79 -7.40
C ARG A 566 -17.52 12.28 -7.24
N TYR A 567 -16.76 11.64 -6.34
CA TYR A 567 -16.88 10.22 -6.07
C TYR A 567 -18.25 9.86 -5.47
N TYR A 568 -18.74 10.65 -4.50
CA TYR A 568 -20.04 10.43 -3.87
C TYR A 568 -21.19 10.52 -4.89
N ARG A 569 -21.19 11.55 -5.74
CA ARG A 569 -22.20 11.70 -6.81
C ARG A 569 -22.16 10.52 -7.77
N THR A 570 -20.97 10.10 -8.17
CA THR A 570 -20.77 8.95 -9.07
C THR A 570 -21.28 7.66 -8.44
N TYR A 571 -21.05 7.47 -7.14
CA TYR A 571 -21.59 6.35 -6.38
C TYR A 571 -23.12 6.38 -6.31
N VAL A 572 -23.73 7.53 -6.00
CA VAL A 572 -25.20 7.66 -5.95
C VAL A 572 -25.81 7.35 -7.32
N GLU A 573 -25.25 7.92 -8.38
CA GLU A 573 -25.69 7.68 -9.76
C GLU A 573 -25.65 6.18 -10.12
N LEU A 574 -24.55 5.50 -9.79
CA LEU A 574 -24.39 4.08 -10.11
C LEU A 574 -25.33 3.19 -9.29
N MET A 575 -25.54 3.50 -8.00
CA MET A 575 -26.50 2.76 -7.19
C MET A 575 -27.95 2.97 -7.66
N GLY A 576 -28.30 4.18 -8.12
CA GLY A 576 -29.59 4.44 -8.74
C GLY A 576 -29.79 3.65 -10.03
N HIS A 577 -28.73 3.44 -10.82
CA HIS A 577 -28.77 2.54 -11.97
C HIS A 577 -29.07 1.11 -11.55
N TRP A 578 -28.36 0.56 -10.54
CA TRP A 578 -28.59 -0.80 -10.05
C TRP A 578 -30.01 -1.02 -9.54
N GLU A 579 -30.57 -0.07 -8.81
CA GLU A 579 -31.97 -0.12 -8.36
C GLU A 579 -32.95 -0.19 -9.56
N GLY A 580 -32.67 0.55 -10.63
CA GLY A 580 -33.49 0.55 -11.85
C GLY A 580 -33.40 -0.74 -12.68
N VAL A 581 -32.20 -1.32 -12.83
CA VAL A 581 -31.99 -2.50 -13.70
C VAL A 581 -32.08 -3.84 -12.95
N LEU A 582 -31.91 -3.85 -11.63
CA LEU A 582 -31.99 -5.03 -10.75
C LEU A 582 -32.95 -4.78 -9.56
N PRO A 583 -34.25 -4.55 -9.81
CA PRO A 583 -35.20 -4.23 -8.74
C PRO A 583 -35.27 -5.36 -7.69
N GLY A 584 -35.22 -4.98 -6.41
CA GLY A 584 -35.28 -5.92 -5.27
C GLY A 584 -34.00 -6.71 -5.01
N LYS A 585 -32.91 -6.47 -5.76
CA LYS A 585 -31.60 -7.13 -5.53
C LYS A 585 -30.68 -6.38 -4.58
N VAL A 586 -30.93 -5.09 -4.35
CA VAL A 586 -30.15 -4.24 -3.45
C VAL A 586 -31.09 -3.64 -2.40
N LEU A 587 -30.75 -3.82 -1.12
CA LEU A 587 -31.43 -3.16 0.00
C LEU A 587 -30.66 -1.91 0.42
N ARG A 588 -31.27 -0.73 0.27
CA ARG A 588 -30.72 0.50 0.85
C ARG A 588 -31.01 0.57 2.36
N VAL A 589 -29.97 0.77 3.16
CA VAL A 589 -30.04 0.93 4.62
C VAL A 589 -29.41 2.27 5.01
N GLN A 590 -30.24 3.19 5.47
CA GLN A 590 -29.80 4.51 5.94
C GLN A 590 -29.35 4.43 7.40
N HIS A 591 -28.14 4.89 7.71
CA HIS A 591 -27.54 4.83 9.03
C HIS A 591 -28.39 5.53 10.09
N GLU A 592 -28.89 6.72 9.78
CA GLU A 592 -29.72 7.51 10.69
C GLU A 592 -31.00 6.75 11.09
N ASN A 593 -31.64 6.06 10.15
CA ASN A 593 -32.82 5.23 10.43
C ASN A 593 -32.49 4.07 11.37
N VAL A 594 -31.32 3.44 11.22
CA VAL A 594 -30.86 2.35 12.12
C VAL A 594 -30.62 2.89 13.54
N VAL A 595 -30.12 4.12 13.67
CA VAL A 595 -29.91 4.76 14.97
C VAL A 595 -31.23 5.19 15.63
N GLU A 596 -32.22 5.61 14.84
CA GLU A 596 -33.53 6.03 15.33
C GLU A 596 -34.44 4.85 15.71
N ASP A 597 -34.47 3.80 14.90
CA ASP A 597 -35.23 2.58 15.11
C ASP A 597 -34.38 1.35 14.75
N LEU A 598 -33.59 0.89 15.73
CA LEU A 598 -32.72 -0.26 15.58
C LEU A 598 -33.52 -1.53 15.26
N GLU A 599 -34.55 -1.83 16.04
CA GLU A 599 -35.28 -3.10 15.90
C GLU A 599 -36.01 -3.19 14.56
N GLY A 600 -36.72 -2.14 14.15
CA GLY A 600 -37.42 -2.13 12.86
C GLY A 600 -36.47 -2.31 11.68
N ASN A 601 -35.31 -1.65 11.70
CA ASN A 601 -34.31 -1.81 10.65
C ASN A 601 -33.62 -3.19 10.68
N VAL A 602 -33.34 -3.76 11.86
CA VAL A 602 -32.80 -5.12 11.99
C VAL A 602 -33.77 -6.13 11.39
N ARG A 603 -35.07 -6.04 11.72
CA ARG A 603 -36.10 -6.92 11.13
C ARG A 603 -36.15 -6.81 9.61
N ARG A 604 -36.13 -5.59 9.07
CA ARG A 604 -36.11 -5.32 7.61
C ARG A 604 -34.88 -5.91 6.92
N ILE A 605 -33.70 -5.81 7.54
CA ILE A 605 -32.46 -6.38 7.02
C ILE A 605 -32.52 -7.91 7.01
N LEU A 606 -32.96 -8.52 8.12
CA LEU A 606 -33.08 -9.97 8.22
C LEU A 606 -34.11 -10.54 7.23
N GLU A 607 -35.27 -9.88 7.08
CA GLU A 607 -36.29 -10.24 6.09
C GLU A 607 -35.73 -10.22 4.67
N PHE A 608 -35.01 -9.17 4.29
CA PHE A 608 -34.36 -9.10 2.98
C PHE A 608 -33.36 -10.25 2.74
N CYS A 609 -32.62 -10.62 3.79
CA CYS A 609 -31.69 -11.74 3.76
C CYS A 609 -32.37 -13.12 3.83
N GLY A 610 -33.67 -13.19 4.14
CA GLY A 610 -34.40 -14.45 4.33
C GLY A 610 -34.05 -15.15 5.65
N LEU A 611 -33.73 -14.36 6.68
CA LEU A 611 -33.34 -14.82 8.01
C LEU A 611 -34.45 -14.56 9.03
N GLU A 612 -34.59 -15.46 10.00
CA GLU A 612 -35.50 -15.26 11.13
C GLU A 612 -34.95 -14.21 12.09
N PHE A 613 -35.83 -13.58 12.87
CA PHE A 613 -35.39 -12.61 13.87
C PHE A 613 -34.71 -13.30 15.06
N GLU A 614 -33.47 -12.90 15.37
CA GLU A 614 -32.76 -13.31 16.57
C GLU A 614 -32.43 -12.09 17.46
N PRO A 615 -32.77 -12.11 18.77
CA PRO A 615 -32.47 -11.01 19.70
C PRO A 615 -30.99 -10.63 19.76
N ALA A 616 -30.08 -11.58 19.50
CA ALA A 616 -28.64 -11.34 19.45
C ALA A 616 -28.25 -10.25 18.44
N CYS A 617 -29.03 -10.06 17.37
CA CYS A 617 -28.80 -9.00 16.38
C CYS A 617 -29.04 -7.59 16.93
N LEU A 618 -29.88 -7.43 17.97
CA LEU A 618 -30.06 -6.17 18.69
C LEU A 618 -28.96 -5.94 19.72
N GLU A 619 -28.40 -7.02 20.24
CA GLU A 619 -27.30 -7.03 21.20
C GLU A 619 -25.92 -7.18 20.52
N PHE A 620 -25.79 -6.67 19.29
CA PHE A 620 -24.63 -6.88 18.41
C PHE A 620 -23.27 -6.55 19.04
N TYR A 621 -23.26 -5.63 19.99
CA TYR A 621 -22.09 -5.17 20.73
C TYR A 621 -21.55 -6.21 21.72
N LYS A 622 -22.33 -7.24 22.06
CA LYS A 622 -21.88 -8.38 22.87
C LYS A 622 -21.16 -9.45 22.06
N THR A 623 -21.24 -9.41 20.72
CA THR A 623 -20.62 -10.41 19.87
C THR A 623 -19.10 -10.22 19.84
N GLU A 624 -18.38 -11.16 20.44
CA GLU A 624 -16.92 -11.21 20.42
C GLU A 624 -16.43 -11.76 19.07
N ARG A 625 -15.97 -10.84 18.21
CA ARG A 625 -15.27 -11.19 16.97
C ARG A 625 -14.15 -10.20 16.64
N SER A 626 -13.26 -10.60 15.73
CA SER A 626 -12.26 -9.72 15.14
C SER A 626 -12.96 -8.70 14.21
N VAL A 627 -12.70 -7.40 14.41
CA VAL A 627 -13.24 -6.32 13.55
C VAL A 627 -12.08 -5.46 13.04
N ARG A 628 -11.79 -5.52 11.74
CA ARG A 628 -10.58 -4.92 11.12
C ARG A 628 -10.76 -3.48 10.61
N THR A 629 -11.77 -2.77 11.07
CA THR A 629 -12.14 -1.46 10.49
C THR A 629 -11.76 -0.30 11.40
N ALA A 630 -11.68 0.91 10.85
CA ALA A 630 -11.52 2.14 11.65
C ALA A 630 -12.75 2.47 12.54
N SER A 631 -13.80 1.66 12.47
CA SER A 631 -15.01 1.75 13.31
C SER A 631 -15.13 0.58 14.30
N SER A 632 -14.07 -0.21 14.52
CA SER A 632 -14.09 -1.40 15.40
C SER A 632 -14.65 -1.08 16.79
N GLU A 633 -14.20 0.01 17.41
CA GLU A 633 -14.62 0.36 18.77
C GLU A 633 -16.07 0.83 18.83
N GLN A 634 -16.56 1.47 17.77
CA GLN A 634 -17.94 1.97 17.72
C GLN A 634 -18.96 0.83 17.74
N VAL A 635 -18.63 -0.31 17.13
CA VAL A 635 -19.55 -1.47 17.06
C VAL A 635 -19.43 -2.41 18.25
N ARG A 636 -18.47 -2.16 19.17
CA ARG A 636 -18.34 -2.85 20.46
C ARG A 636 -19.13 -2.17 21.58
N GLN A 637 -19.93 -1.16 21.24
CA GLN A 637 -20.77 -0.42 22.17
C GLN A 637 -22.23 -0.44 21.69
N PRO A 638 -23.22 -0.31 22.61
CA PRO A 638 -24.61 -0.10 22.23
C PRO A 638 -24.75 1.08 21.27
N ILE A 639 -25.78 1.06 20.42
CA ILE A 639 -26.03 2.16 19.48
C ILE A 639 -26.24 3.48 20.24
N TYR A 640 -25.58 4.55 19.80
CA TYR A 640 -25.67 5.87 20.41
C TYR A 640 -25.86 6.95 19.35
N LYS A 641 -26.55 8.04 19.72
CA LYS A 641 -26.87 9.16 18.81
C LYS A 641 -25.72 10.16 18.65
N GLU A 642 -24.76 10.11 19.56
CA GLU A 642 -23.61 11.03 19.66
C GLU A 642 -22.63 10.83 18.49
N GLY A 643 -22.92 11.41 17.33
CA GLY A 643 -22.04 11.28 16.17
C GLY A 643 -22.70 11.54 14.82
N ILE A 644 -24.04 11.60 14.77
CA ILE A 644 -24.81 11.92 13.56
C ILE A 644 -24.41 13.33 13.06
N ASP A 645 -24.45 14.32 13.94
CA ASP A 645 -24.22 15.74 13.60
C ASP A 645 -22.78 16.23 13.87
N GLN A 646 -21.81 15.33 14.04
CA GLN A 646 -20.44 15.72 14.44
C GLN A 646 -19.77 16.68 13.43
N TRP A 647 -20.16 16.59 12.15
CA TRP A 647 -19.66 17.45 11.09
C TRP A 647 -20.07 18.92 11.27
N ARG A 648 -21.16 19.21 11.99
CA ARG A 648 -21.65 20.58 12.21
C ARG A 648 -20.65 21.46 12.96
N ASN A 649 -19.84 20.86 13.83
CA ASN A 649 -18.73 21.55 14.50
C ASN A 649 -17.68 22.10 13.52
N PHE A 650 -17.66 21.58 12.30
CA PHE A 650 -16.74 21.96 11.22
C PHE A 650 -17.44 22.68 10.07
N GLU A 651 -18.76 22.90 10.15
CA GLU A 651 -19.58 23.53 9.11
C GLU A 651 -18.95 24.80 8.50
N PRO A 652 -18.31 25.71 9.27
CA PRO A 652 -17.68 26.91 8.70
C PRO A 652 -16.63 26.64 7.61
N TRP A 653 -16.05 25.44 7.54
CA TRP A 653 -14.99 25.08 6.59
C TRP A 653 -15.44 24.07 5.51
N LEU A 654 -16.72 23.68 5.50
CA LEU A 654 -17.23 22.64 4.59
C LEU A 654 -17.93 23.18 3.35
N GLY A 655 -17.89 24.50 3.11
CA GLY A 655 -18.44 25.14 1.91
C GLY A 655 -18.02 24.46 0.60
N PRO A 656 -16.71 24.23 0.35
CA PRO A 656 -16.26 23.58 -0.88
C PRO A 656 -16.77 22.14 -1.03
N LEU A 657 -16.93 21.39 0.07
CA LEU A 657 -17.51 20.04 0.02
C LEU A 657 -19.01 20.09 -0.31
N LYS A 658 -19.74 21.05 0.26
CA LYS A 658 -21.15 21.29 -0.05
C LYS A 658 -21.34 21.58 -1.55
N GLU A 659 -20.51 22.46 -2.11
CA GLU A 659 -20.49 22.75 -3.54
C GLU A 659 -20.17 21.50 -4.37
N ALA A 660 -19.18 20.71 -3.96
CA ALA A 660 -18.80 19.48 -4.64
C ALA A 660 -19.86 18.37 -4.56
N LEU A 661 -20.71 18.34 -3.53
CA LEU A 661 -21.85 17.42 -3.44
C LEU A 661 -23.01 17.83 -4.35
N GLY A 662 -23.18 19.13 -4.61
CA GLY A 662 -24.24 19.67 -5.46
C GLY A 662 -25.64 19.27 -4.96
N THR A 663 -26.51 18.83 -5.86
CA THR A 663 -27.90 18.46 -5.52
C THR A 663 -28.01 17.25 -4.59
N GLN A 664 -26.92 16.49 -4.41
CA GLN A 664 -26.90 15.36 -3.48
C GLN A 664 -26.81 15.80 -2.03
N PHE A 665 -26.57 17.08 -1.74
CA PHE A 665 -26.60 17.59 -0.37
C PHE A 665 -28.03 17.69 0.19
N ASP A 666 -29.02 17.95 -0.67
CA ASP A 666 -30.43 18.16 -0.27
C ASP A 666 -31.30 16.89 -0.43
N ALA A 667 -30.72 15.78 -0.89
CA ALA A 667 -31.40 14.53 -1.26
C ALA A 667 -31.12 13.41 -0.24
#